data_AF-C5LYH6-F1
#
_entry.id   AF-C5LYH6-F1
#
_cell.length_a   1.000
_cell.length_b   1.000
_cell.length_c   1.000
_cell.angle_alpha   90.00
_cell.angle_beta   90.00
_cell.angle_gamma   90.00
#
_symmetry.space_group_name_H-M   'P 1'
#
loop_
_entity.id
_entity.type
_entity.pdbx_description
1 polymer ?
#
loop_
_entity_poly.entity_id
_entity_poly.type
_entity_poly.pdbx_seq_one_letter_code
_entity_poly.pdbx_strand_id
1 'polypeptide(L)'
;MVLGDIAEVWLPELCWSYKTGRFEEHMGVAVSRSGVIVAVYEDLSGIPEAYRQREFKRVAMLPGFVNCHSHAFQRNLRGKGESDYERGGDRRANFWSWREEMYRLVSTVAADKTRFKEVCQRCFSEMRDAGITSVGEFHYLHHQDAATANDYTLDLAVLEAAHEVGIRIRLIQTYYHSSSADGRPLEGSQKHFESQDLNVFKGQFERLQAFVADKPLLGLAVAAHSIRGCDLKSARELLDFAREKKVPFHMHVEEQMQEVEDAKRVYSGRTVSRALLDSGIYGSDVTLVHCTHTTVEDMIDLVGKGTNTCICPTTEGCLADGFPDLSQLRPGDGQVCIGSDCNSRIDTLEELRWLEYAHRLRTQRRGVLITDTLPKTPEESRLATVLLGIATEGGARSLGLTKVGRIAAGYVADVSLVNLDHPALVGLGGDIRDTLGPALVFGLSANEAVCASAVAGKWRISQSGLAVSSVEFLNRPLKIKHHIIMQKGVLPEDPGDVLALARAFINSASPSGYEKNMGEVITDRLKMTGWEVETFEVAPQANNPDGPMRHNIFAYRPGCRDRVEVLFNTHLDTVPPHFDSYLDKDPDSGRQRLRGRGACDTKSLSASMIVAGDRLVASGVGDKVGFLFVVSEETDHSGMTAANSQVGNLIPSLKYVIVGEPTAGKVIVNQKGVVKIRLTAKGVAAHSGYPHLGTSAIHTLTELLHKVMAYPWPKDDVLGDTDVNVGRIEGGQADNALAERCRATLMFRVTESSARIIEVVESLCVNATGASVEAEVISRNEPVNMKYVKELVKGHPFGVAAFNTDISFFAPTLEMHDAKAILFGLGDICDAHCEREYIYVDDLTKCVAAYEDLAGQLLER
;
A
#
# COMPACT_ATOMS: atom_id res chain seq x y z
N MET A 1 -33.99 -12.76 17.15
CA MET A 1 -32.54 -12.85 17.40
C MET A 1 -32.27 -12.43 18.82
N VAL A 2 -31.51 -13.23 19.57
CA VAL A 2 -31.23 -13.03 20.99
C VAL A 2 -30.25 -11.86 21.13
N LEU A 3 -30.47 -10.97 22.11
CA LEU A 3 -29.66 -9.79 22.45
C LEU A 3 -28.14 -10.09 22.67
N GLY A 4 -27.72 -11.36 22.64
CA GLY A 4 -26.36 -11.82 22.91
C GLY A 4 -25.38 -11.86 21.72
N ASP A 5 -25.79 -11.51 20.50
CA ASP A 5 -24.91 -11.56 19.30
C ASP A 5 -24.32 -10.19 18.89
N ILE A 6 -24.65 -9.12 19.62
CA ILE A 6 -24.14 -7.78 19.34
C ILE A 6 -22.69 -7.67 19.79
N ALA A 7 -21.81 -7.29 18.87
CA ALA A 7 -20.40 -7.08 19.16
C ALA A 7 -20.15 -5.68 19.71
N GLU A 8 -20.67 -4.67 19.01
CA GLU A 8 -20.53 -3.26 19.37
C GLU A 8 -21.59 -2.38 18.69
N VAL A 9 -21.76 -1.17 19.20
CA VAL A 9 -22.58 -0.10 18.60
C VAL A 9 -21.67 1.04 18.17
N TRP A 10 -21.76 1.42 16.91
CA TRP A 10 -21.00 2.51 16.31
C TRP A 10 -21.77 3.81 16.42
N LEU A 11 -21.15 4.84 16.99
CA LEU A 11 -21.76 6.13 17.28
C LEU A 11 -21.02 7.25 16.54
N PRO A 12 -21.26 7.45 15.24
CA PRO A 12 -20.67 8.56 14.51
C PRO A 12 -21.29 9.90 14.91
N GLU A 13 -20.54 11.00 14.76
CA GLU A 13 -21.07 12.36 14.97
C GLU A 13 -22.26 12.64 14.05
N LEU A 14 -22.14 12.22 12.78
CA LEU A 14 -23.21 12.29 11.78
C LEU A 14 -23.39 10.93 11.11
N CYS A 15 -24.62 10.46 10.93
CA CYS A 15 -24.93 9.23 10.20
C CYS A 15 -25.92 9.49 9.08
N TRP A 16 -25.70 8.89 7.91
CA TRP A 16 -26.65 8.93 6.81
C TRP A 16 -27.98 8.25 7.21
N SER A 17 -29.08 9.00 7.11
CA SER A 17 -30.43 8.55 7.42
C SER A 17 -31.27 8.40 6.15
N TYR A 18 -31.73 7.18 5.90
CA TYR A 18 -32.66 6.89 4.81
C TYR A 18 -34.07 7.42 5.05
N LYS A 19 -34.41 7.74 6.30
CA LYS A 19 -35.71 8.29 6.66
C LYS A 19 -35.81 9.78 6.34
N THR A 20 -34.70 10.51 6.41
CA THR A 20 -34.67 11.96 6.19
C THR A 20 -33.87 12.37 4.94
N GLY A 21 -33.18 11.42 4.28
CA GLY A 21 -32.34 11.69 3.10
C GLY A 21 -31.20 12.66 3.41
N ARG A 22 -30.71 12.65 4.65
CA ARG A 22 -29.71 13.58 5.18
C ARG A 22 -28.79 12.87 6.17
N PHE A 23 -27.72 13.55 6.54
CA PHE A 23 -26.96 13.18 7.73
C PHE A 23 -27.71 13.65 8.97
N GLU A 24 -27.85 12.78 9.97
CA GLU A 24 -28.49 13.10 11.25
C GLU A 24 -27.53 12.83 12.40
N GLU A 25 -27.67 13.62 13.46
CA GLU A 25 -26.96 13.45 14.72
C GLU A 25 -27.63 12.37 15.59
N HIS A 26 -26.96 11.97 16.68
CA HIS A 26 -27.52 11.07 17.70
C HIS A 26 -27.99 9.69 17.20
N MET A 27 -27.43 9.23 16.07
CA MET A 27 -27.70 7.91 15.54
C MET A 27 -26.64 6.89 15.99
N GLY A 28 -27.06 5.63 16.18
CA GLY A 28 -26.18 4.52 16.51
C GLY A 28 -26.40 3.29 15.64
N VAL A 29 -25.34 2.63 15.19
CA VAL A 29 -25.41 1.42 14.34
C VAL A 29 -24.90 0.22 15.13
N ALA A 30 -25.80 -0.68 15.55
CA ALA A 30 -25.41 -1.89 16.26
C ALA A 30 -25.03 -3.00 15.29
N VAL A 31 -23.85 -3.58 15.49
CA VAL A 31 -23.25 -4.58 14.60
C VAL A 31 -22.97 -5.86 15.38
N SER A 32 -23.38 -6.99 14.80
CA SER A 32 -23.13 -8.33 15.33
C SER A 32 -21.68 -8.77 15.13
N ARG A 33 -21.27 -9.85 15.82
CA ARG A 33 -19.93 -10.44 15.65
C ARG A 33 -19.68 -10.98 14.25
N SER A 34 -20.73 -11.33 13.52
CA SER A 34 -20.66 -11.75 12.11
C SER A 34 -20.62 -10.57 11.12
N GLY A 35 -20.60 -9.34 11.60
CA GLY A 35 -20.50 -8.15 10.74
C GLY A 35 -21.82 -7.73 10.09
N VAL A 36 -22.97 -8.09 10.69
CA VAL A 36 -24.31 -7.70 10.22
C VAL A 36 -24.87 -6.61 11.14
N ILE A 37 -25.46 -5.59 10.56
CA ILE A 37 -26.20 -4.54 11.28
C ILE A 37 -27.46 -5.16 11.85
N VAL A 38 -27.59 -5.15 13.18
CA VAL A 38 -28.74 -5.72 13.88
C VAL A 38 -29.83 -4.69 14.16
N ALA A 39 -29.44 -3.43 14.33
CA ALA A 39 -30.32 -2.32 14.65
C ALA A 39 -29.64 -0.99 14.28
N VAL A 40 -30.46 -0.01 13.93
CA VAL A 40 -30.06 1.39 13.78
C VAL A 40 -30.93 2.18 14.75
N TYR A 41 -30.28 2.88 15.68
CA TYR A 41 -30.93 3.71 16.69
C TYR A 41 -30.99 5.14 16.17
N GLU A 42 -32.19 5.74 16.20
CA GLU A 42 -32.42 7.15 15.86
C GLU A 42 -32.27 8.07 17.09
N ASP A 43 -32.12 7.47 18.28
CA ASP A 43 -31.85 8.15 19.54
C ASP A 43 -30.92 7.26 20.38
N LEU A 44 -29.85 7.86 20.91
CA LEU A 44 -28.85 7.20 21.75
C LEU A 44 -29.44 6.69 23.07
N SER A 45 -30.52 7.28 23.57
CA SER A 45 -31.19 6.85 24.82
C SER A 45 -31.75 5.42 24.73
N GLY A 46 -32.03 4.95 23.51
CA GLY A 46 -32.53 3.60 23.25
C GLY A 46 -31.46 2.50 23.23
N ILE A 47 -30.17 2.86 23.37
CA ILE A 47 -29.06 1.92 23.32
C ILE A 47 -28.86 1.27 24.70
N PRO A 48 -28.95 -0.06 24.82
CA PRO A 48 -28.65 -0.75 26.08
C PRO A 48 -27.22 -0.47 26.57
N GLU A 49 -27.11 -0.05 27.83
CA GLU A 49 -25.83 0.27 28.51
C GLU A 49 -24.83 -0.90 28.49
N ALA A 50 -25.34 -2.14 28.42
CA ALA A 50 -24.54 -3.36 28.36
C ALA A 50 -23.78 -3.54 27.05
N TYR A 51 -24.12 -2.80 25.98
CA TYR A 51 -23.43 -2.94 24.71
C TYR A 51 -22.11 -2.16 24.70
N ARG A 52 -21.08 -2.76 24.10
CA ARG A 52 -19.83 -2.06 23.84
C ARG A 52 -20.10 -0.94 22.82
N GLN A 53 -19.87 0.30 23.22
CA GLN A 53 -20.05 1.45 22.34
C GLN A 53 -18.71 1.93 21.77
N ARG A 54 -18.74 2.41 20.54
CA ARG A 54 -17.58 2.94 19.81
C ARG A 54 -17.97 4.28 19.19
N GLU A 55 -17.48 5.36 19.77
CA GLU A 55 -17.76 6.73 19.31
C GLU A 55 -16.83 7.15 18.19
N PHE A 56 -17.35 7.73 17.10
CA PHE A 56 -16.52 8.32 16.06
C PHE A 56 -16.76 9.83 16.02
N LYS A 57 -15.85 10.57 16.65
CA LYS A 57 -15.87 12.03 16.69
C LYS A 57 -15.36 12.62 15.39
N ARG A 58 -15.89 13.79 15.00
CA ARG A 58 -15.49 14.55 13.81
C ARG A 58 -15.56 13.74 12.51
N VAL A 59 -16.48 12.77 12.44
CA VAL A 59 -16.70 12.00 11.22
C VAL A 59 -18.18 11.84 10.89
N ALA A 60 -18.47 11.76 9.59
CA ALA A 60 -19.75 11.34 9.08
C ALA A 60 -19.70 9.90 8.56
N MET A 61 -20.66 9.08 8.94
CA MET A 61 -20.82 7.71 8.47
C MET A 61 -21.86 7.65 7.35
N LEU A 62 -21.51 6.97 6.26
CA LEU A 62 -22.38 6.66 5.14
C LEU A 62 -22.19 5.18 4.73
N PRO A 63 -23.12 4.59 3.97
CA PRO A 63 -22.92 3.25 3.44
C PRO A 63 -21.65 3.21 2.59
N GLY A 64 -20.97 2.06 2.61
CA GLY A 64 -19.81 1.84 1.77
C GLY A 64 -20.20 1.95 0.28
N PHE A 65 -19.34 2.57 -0.52
CA PHE A 65 -19.57 2.70 -1.95
C PHE A 65 -19.47 1.33 -2.64
N VAL A 66 -20.23 1.18 -3.73
CA VAL A 66 -20.24 -0.02 -4.58
C VAL A 66 -19.82 0.39 -5.99
N ASN A 67 -18.67 -0.13 -6.40
CA ASN A 67 -18.12 0.05 -7.74
C ASN A 67 -18.58 -1.11 -8.62
N CYS A 68 -19.38 -0.85 -9.65
CA CYS A 68 -20.07 -1.94 -10.38
C CYS A 68 -19.27 -2.51 -11.54
N HIS A 69 -18.25 -1.78 -11.99
CA HIS A 69 -17.50 -2.13 -13.16
C HIS A 69 -16.05 -1.68 -13.02
N SER A 70 -15.12 -2.60 -13.20
CA SER A 70 -13.69 -2.36 -13.12
C SER A 70 -12.92 -3.35 -13.97
N HIS A 71 -11.79 -2.88 -14.51
CA HIS A 71 -10.72 -3.69 -15.07
C HIS A 71 -9.42 -3.40 -14.31
N ALA A 72 -9.15 -4.14 -13.23
CA ALA A 72 -8.11 -3.84 -12.26
C ALA A 72 -6.71 -3.67 -12.88
N PHE A 73 -6.39 -4.44 -13.92
CA PHE A 73 -5.09 -4.33 -14.59
C PHE A 73 -4.91 -3.00 -15.34
N GLN A 74 -6.00 -2.40 -15.82
CA GLN A 74 -5.97 -1.13 -16.54
C GLN A 74 -5.59 0.05 -15.65
N ARG A 75 -5.61 -0.10 -14.32
CA ARG A 75 -5.02 0.87 -13.37
C ARG A 75 -3.60 1.27 -13.74
N ASN A 76 -2.83 0.39 -14.39
CA ASN A 76 -1.47 0.67 -14.85
C ASN A 76 -1.37 1.40 -16.21
N LEU A 77 -2.50 1.78 -16.81
CA LEU A 77 -2.60 2.62 -18.01
C LEU A 77 -2.73 4.11 -17.71
N ARG A 78 -2.84 4.51 -16.43
CA ARG A 78 -2.94 5.93 -16.05
C ARG A 78 -1.93 6.81 -16.77
N GLY A 79 -2.43 7.76 -17.57
CA GLY A 79 -1.64 8.72 -18.36
C GLY A 79 -1.00 8.16 -19.64
N LYS A 80 -1.07 6.84 -19.89
CA LYS A 80 -0.57 6.23 -21.12
C LYS A 80 -1.59 6.38 -22.24
N GLY A 81 -1.13 6.83 -23.41
CA GLY A 81 -1.99 7.19 -24.54
C GLY A 81 -2.25 8.69 -24.68
N GLU A 82 -1.90 9.50 -23.67
CA GLU A 82 -2.11 10.96 -23.63
C GLU A 82 -0.92 11.80 -24.16
N SER A 83 0.11 11.15 -24.74
CA SER A 83 1.36 11.83 -25.16
C SER A 83 1.64 11.80 -26.67
N ASP A 84 1.13 10.82 -27.42
CA ASP A 84 1.58 10.51 -28.77
C ASP A 84 0.47 10.65 -29.83
N TYR A 85 -0.25 11.79 -29.83
CA TYR A 85 -1.34 12.07 -30.79
C TYR A 85 -0.88 12.16 -32.27
N GLU A 86 0.42 12.14 -32.54
CA GLU A 86 1.02 12.26 -33.88
C GLU A 86 1.40 10.91 -34.54
N ARG A 87 1.38 9.79 -33.79
CA ARG A 87 1.86 8.48 -34.29
C ARG A 87 0.84 7.69 -35.11
N GLY A 88 -0.45 8.04 -35.04
CA GLY A 88 -1.48 7.45 -35.90
C GLY A 88 -1.61 8.27 -37.18
N GLY A 89 -1.41 7.67 -38.34
CA GLY A 89 -1.52 8.33 -39.65
C GLY A 89 -2.89 8.96 -39.97
N ASP A 90 -3.85 8.95 -39.03
CA ASP A 90 -5.08 9.73 -39.07
C ASP A 90 -5.05 10.77 -37.94
N ARG A 91 -5.29 12.04 -38.28
CA ARG A 91 -5.01 13.22 -37.44
C ARG A 91 -5.98 13.34 -36.24
N ARG A 92 -5.81 12.51 -35.20
CA ARG A 92 -6.18 12.66 -33.77
C ARG A 92 -6.27 11.26 -33.12
N ALA A 93 -5.65 11.05 -31.95
CA ALA A 93 -5.83 9.82 -31.17
C ALA A 93 -7.31 9.61 -30.78
N ASN A 94 -7.72 8.35 -30.63
CA ASN A 94 -9.06 7.92 -30.27
C ASN A 94 -9.00 6.64 -29.40
N PHE A 95 -10.15 6.10 -29.00
CA PHE A 95 -10.27 4.85 -28.22
C PHE A 95 -9.36 3.72 -28.74
N TRP A 96 -9.21 3.59 -30.06
CA TRP A 96 -8.47 2.48 -30.66
C TRP A 96 -6.97 2.59 -30.48
N SER A 97 -6.40 3.81 -30.51
CA SER A 97 -4.99 4.02 -30.18
C SER A 97 -4.69 3.76 -28.71
N TRP A 98 -5.61 4.09 -27.79
CA TRP A 98 -5.49 3.72 -26.38
C TRP A 98 -5.52 2.20 -26.20
N ARG A 99 -6.36 1.50 -26.97
CA ARG A 99 -6.48 0.03 -26.93
C ARG A 99 -5.17 -0.68 -27.31
N GLU A 100 -4.35 -0.10 -28.17
CA GLU A 100 -3.02 -0.65 -28.49
C GLU A 100 -2.08 -0.60 -27.28
N GLU A 101 -2.08 0.47 -26.50
CA GLU A 101 -1.31 0.56 -25.25
C GLU A 101 -1.81 -0.46 -24.22
N MET A 102 -3.12 -0.66 -24.14
CA MET A 102 -3.72 -1.70 -23.32
C MET A 102 -3.19 -3.09 -23.71
N TYR A 103 -3.09 -3.41 -25.00
CA TYR A 103 -2.52 -4.69 -25.45
C TYR A 103 -1.04 -4.86 -25.12
N ARG A 104 -0.24 -3.79 -25.18
CA ARG A 104 1.16 -3.83 -24.72
C ARG A 104 1.26 -4.08 -23.22
N LEU A 105 0.36 -3.49 -22.43
CA LEU A 105 0.27 -3.76 -21.00
C LEU A 105 -0.11 -5.22 -20.75
N VAL A 106 -1.14 -5.74 -21.42
CA VAL A 106 -1.60 -7.14 -21.30
C VAL A 106 -0.45 -8.11 -21.49
N SER A 107 0.33 -7.95 -22.56
CA SER A 107 1.50 -8.81 -22.83
C SER A 107 2.53 -8.83 -21.67
N THR A 108 2.60 -7.75 -20.90
CA THR A 108 3.55 -7.60 -19.80
C THR A 108 2.99 -8.11 -18.47
N VAL A 109 1.71 -7.86 -18.18
CA VAL A 109 1.09 -8.22 -16.90
C VAL A 109 0.58 -9.66 -16.90
N ALA A 110 0.14 -10.18 -18.05
CA ALA A 110 -0.37 -11.55 -18.15
C ALA A 110 0.73 -12.60 -18.01
N ALA A 111 1.98 -12.28 -18.38
CA ALA A 111 3.09 -13.24 -18.35
C ALA A 111 3.50 -13.70 -16.93
N ASP A 112 3.02 -13.03 -15.87
CA ASP A 112 3.34 -13.36 -14.49
C ASP A 112 2.11 -13.18 -13.59
N LYS A 113 1.52 -14.30 -13.16
CA LYS A 113 0.38 -14.32 -12.22
C LYS A 113 0.64 -13.51 -10.96
N THR A 114 1.84 -13.55 -10.39
CA THR A 114 2.19 -12.86 -9.15
C THR A 114 2.15 -11.36 -9.36
N ARG A 115 2.81 -10.89 -10.43
CA ARG A 115 2.78 -9.48 -10.81
C ARG A 115 1.36 -9.01 -11.12
N PHE A 116 0.56 -9.81 -11.82
CA PHE A 116 -0.84 -9.49 -12.09
C PHE A 116 -1.66 -9.35 -10.78
N LYS A 117 -1.51 -10.31 -9.87
CA LYS A 117 -2.14 -10.28 -8.53
C LYS A 117 -1.78 -9.00 -7.78
N GLU A 118 -0.52 -8.57 -7.79
CA GLU A 118 -0.11 -7.32 -7.16
C GLU A 118 -0.76 -6.07 -7.78
N VAL A 119 -0.96 -6.06 -9.10
CA VAL A 119 -1.70 -4.97 -9.76
C VAL A 119 -3.14 -4.92 -9.26
N CYS A 120 -3.81 -6.08 -9.19
CA CYS A 120 -5.15 -6.19 -8.61
C CYS A 120 -5.18 -5.74 -7.15
N GLN A 121 -4.23 -6.16 -6.32
CA GLN A 121 -4.13 -5.76 -4.91
C GLN A 121 -3.99 -4.24 -4.76
N ARG A 122 -3.16 -3.59 -5.59
CA ARG A 122 -3.00 -2.13 -5.59
C ARG A 122 -4.30 -1.44 -5.97
N CYS A 123 -4.94 -1.88 -7.05
CA CYS A 123 -6.23 -1.34 -7.50
C CYS A 123 -7.31 -1.46 -6.40
N PHE A 124 -7.51 -2.65 -5.85
CA PHE A 124 -8.49 -2.89 -4.80
C PHE A 124 -8.15 -2.17 -3.49
N SER A 125 -6.88 -1.97 -3.18
CA SER A 125 -6.46 -1.19 -2.02
C SER A 125 -6.82 0.28 -2.17
N GLU A 126 -6.55 0.88 -3.34
CA GLU A 126 -6.98 2.25 -3.64
C GLU A 126 -8.51 2.38 -3.55
N MET A 127 -9.27 1.39 -4.03
CA MET A 127 -10.72 1.35 -3.86
C MET A 127 -11.14 1.39 -2.39
N ARG A 128 -10.53 0.56 -1.53
CA ARG A 128 -10.84 0.56 -0.08
C ARG A 128 -10.54 1.90 0.57
N ASP A 129 -9.46 2.55 0.15
CA ASP A 129 -9.04 3.87 0.63
C ASP A 129 -10.02 4.97 0.18
N ALA A 130 -10.61 4.83 -1.01
CA ALA A 130 -11.69 5.69 -1.54
C ALA A 130 -13.08 5.41 -0.91
N GLY A 131 -13.19 4.50 0.07
CA GLY A 131 -14.46 4.12 0.68
C GLY A 131 -15.31 3.16 -0.13
N ILE A 132 -14.75 2.52 -1.16
CA ILE A 132 -15.40 1.43 -1.89
C ILE A 132 -15.27 0.16 -1.06
N THR A 133 -16.41 -0.50 -0.84
CA THR A 133 -16.52 -1.72 -0.02
C THR A 133 -16.82 -2.96 -0.86
N SER A 134 -17.40 -2.76 -2.04
CA SER A 134 -17.75 -3.81 -2.98
C SER A 134 -17.35 -3.42 -4.40
N VAL A 135 -16.78 -4.36 -5.16
CA VAL A 135 -16.39 -4.18 -6.56
C VAL A 135 -16.96 -5.29 -7.46
N GLY A 136 -17.48 -4.91 -8.62
CA GLY A 136 -17.71 -5.78 -9.77
C GLY A 136 -16.49 -5.73 -10.68
N GLU A 137 -15.65 -6.75 -10.62
CA GLU A 137 -14.47 -6.85 -11.48
C GLU A 137 -14.88 -7.56 -12.78
N PHE A 138 -14.98 -6.80 -13.87
CA PHE A 138 -15.28 -7.32 -15.19
C PHE A 138 -14.01 -7.89 -15.81
N HIS A 139 -13.84 -9.19 -15.63
CA HIS A 139 -12.57 -9.88 -15.82
C HIS A 139 -12.59 -10.71 -17.10
N TYR A 140 -11.83 -10.24 -18.09
CA TYR A 140 -11.61 -10.93 -19.36
C TYR A 140 -10.14 -11.29 -19.60
N LEU A 141 -9.22 -11.06 -18.67
CA LEU A 141 -7.82 -11.45 -18.82
C LEU A 141 -7.57 -12.81 -18.14
N HIS A 142 -7.87 -13.90 -18.84
CA HIS A 142 -7.93 -15.23 -18.24
C HIS A 142 -6.59 -15.96 -18.16
N HIS A 143 -5.75 -15.81 -19.18
CA HIS A 143 -4.62 -16.72 -19.42
C HIS A 143 -3.26 -16.07 -19.21
N GLN A 144 -2.34 -16.80 -18.60
CA GLN A 144 -0.93 -16.42 -18.63
C GLN A 144 -0.30 -16.74 -19.99
N ASP A 145 -0.66 -17.88 -20.57
CA ASP A 145 -0.17 -18.30 -21.88
C ASP A 145 -1.24 -18.12 -22.97
N ALA A 146 -1.08 -17.08 -23.79
CA ALA A 146 -1.92 -16.82 -24.95
C ALA A 146 -1.86 -17.92 -26.02
N ALA A 147 -0.79 -18.71 -26.10
CA ALA A 147 -0.67 -19.75 -27.11
C ALA A 147 -1.61 -20.94 -26.83
N THR A 148 -1.79 -21.27 -25.55
CA THR A 148 -2.62 -22.41 -25.11
C THR A 148 -4.02 -21.99 -24.69
N ALA A 149 -4.17 -20.81 -24.10
CA ALA A 149 -5.45 -20.20 -23.71
C ALA A 149 -6.40 -21.14 -22.96
N ASN A 150 -5.89 -21.90 -21.98
CA ASN A 150 -6.66 -22.93 -21.27
C ASN A 150 -6.47 -22.95 -19.74
N ASP A 151 -5.63 -22.06 -19.19
CA ASP A 151 -5.18 -22.16 -17.80
C ASP A 151 -6.11 -21.47 -16.78
N TYR A 152 -6.86 -20.44 -17.20
CA TYR A 152 -7.70 -19.55 -16.37
C TYR A 152 -7.07 -19.11 -15.03
N THR A 153 -5.74 -19.05 -14.99
CA THR A 153 -4.98 -18.86 -13.74
C THR A 153 -5.11 -17.45 -13.19
N LEU A 154 -5.39 -16.47 -14.07
CA LEU A 154 -5.51 -15.07 -13.69
C LEU A 154 -6.86 -14.77 -13.02
N ASP A 155 -7.91 -15.54 -13.31
CA ASP A 155 -9.22 -15.44 -12.61
C ASP A 155 -9.05 -15.67 -11.10
N LEU A 156 -8.28 -16.70 -10.73
CA LEU A 156 -7.95 -16.99 -9.33
C LEU A 156 -7.09 -15.88 -8.71
N ALA A 157 -6.17 -15.30 -9.48
CA ALA A 157 -5.32 -14.22 -8.99
C ALA A 157 -6.13 -12.98 -8.55
N VAL A 158 -7.16 -12.62 -9.32
CA VAL A 158 -8.08 -11.53 -8.96
C VAL A 158 -8.81 -11.84 -7.65
N LEU A 159 -9.39 -13.03 -7.52
CA LEU A 159 -10.13 -13.46 -6.33
C LEU A 159 -9.25 -13.51 -5.09
N GLU A 160 -8.02 -14.02 -5.22
CA GLU A 160 -7.02 -14.03 -4.16
C GLU A 160 -6.64 -12.59 -3.75
N ALA A 161 -6.39 -11.69 -4.72
CA ALA A 161 -6.08 -10.29 -4.44
C ALA A 161 -7.20 -9.59 -3.66
N ALA A 162 -8.46 -9.77 -4.09
CA ALA A 162 -9.61 -9.19 -3.40
C ALA A 162 -9.77 -9.73 -1.97
N HIS A 163 -9.55 -11.04 -1.79
CA HIS A 163 -9.60 -11.69 -0.49
C HIS A 163 -8.57 -11.11 0.49
N GLU A 164 -7.32 -10.96 0.04
CA GLU A 164 -6.21 -10.46 0.85
C GLU A 164 -6.36 -8.98 1.20
N VAL A 165 -6.86 -8.17 0.26
CA VAL A 165 -7.18 -6.75 0.51
C VAL A 165 -8.38 -6.58 1.45
N GLY A 166 -9.27 -7.57 1.49
CA GLY A 166 -10.51 -7.52 2.26
C GLY A 166 -11.57 -6.61 1.63
N ILE A 167 -11.64 -6.57 0.30
CA ILE A 167 -12.75 -5.97 -0.45
C ILE A 167 -13.77 -7.06 -0.81
N ARG A 168 -15.07 -6.74 -0.80
CA ARG A 168 -16.08 -7.64 -1.35
C ARG A 168 -16.01 -7.60 -2.87
N ILE A 169 -16.01 -8.75 -3.53
CA ILE A 169 -15.91 -8.82 -5.00
C ILE A 169 -17.01 -9.69 -5.59
N ARG A 170 -17.56 -9.21 -6.71
CA ARG A 170 -18.13 -10.07 -7.75
C ARG A 170 -17.12 -10.15 -8.89
N LEU A 171 -16.48 -11.29 -9.06
CA LEU A 171 -15.73 -11.56 -10.29
C LEU A 171 -16.77 -11.80 -11.38
N ILE A 172 -16.96 -10.79 -12.22
CA ILE A 172 -17.81 -10.87 -13.40
C ILE A 172 -16.95 -11.55 -14.47
N GLN A 173 -17.01 -12.88 -14.51
CA GLN A 173 -16.22 -13.67 -15.44
C GLN A 173 -16.78 -13.48 -16.86
N THR A 174 -15.93 -13.02 -17.77
CA THR A 174 -16.39 -12.53 -19.07
C THR A 174 -16.10 -13.51 -20.19
N TYR A 175 -17.14 -13.91 -20.92
CA TYR A 175 -17.00 -14.67 -22.15
C TYR A 175 -16.50 -13.79 -23.31
N TYR A 176 -15.40 -14.19 -23.94
CA TYR A 176 -14.78 -13.50 -25.08
C TYR A 176 -14.29 -14.53 -26.10
N HIS A 177 -14.82 -14.49 -27.32
CA HIS A 177 -14.57 -15.50 -28.36
C HIS A 177 -14.20 -14.91 -29.73
N SER A 178 -14.63 -13.69 -30.03
CA SER A 178 -14.39 -13.06 -31.33
C SER A 178 -13.79 -11.66 -31.21
N SER A 179 -13.03 -11.23 -32.22
CA SER A 179 -12.37 -9.92 -32.24
C SER A 179 -13.26 -8.80 -32.81
N SER A 180 -14.38 -9.18 -33.45
CA SER A 180 -15.30 -8.30 -34.15
C SER A 180 -16.72 -8.90 -34.22
N ALA A 181 -17.72 -8.04 -34.49
CA ALA A 181 -19.13 -8.43 -34.50
C ALA A 181 -19.51 -9.45 -35.59
N ASP A 182 -18.72 -9.57 -36.65
CA ASP A 182 -18.84 -10.58 -37.70
C ASP A 182 -18.19 -11.93 -37.34
N GLY A 183 -17.69 -12.09 -36.12
CA GLY A 183 -17.20 -13.36 -35.59
C GLY A 183 -15.76 -13.71 -36.02
N ARG A 184 -14.90 -12.71 -36.26
CA ARG A 184 -13.51 -12.99 -36.60
C ARG A 184 -12.75 -13.59 -35.42
N PRO A 185 -11.77 -14.50 -35.66
CA PRO A 185 -10.96 -15.07 -34.58
C PRO A 185 -10.17 -14.01 -33.80
N LEU A 186 -9.85 -14.32 -32.54
CA LEU A 186 -8.91 -13.54 -31.72
C LEU A 186 -7.48 -13.69 -32.24
N GLU A 187 -6.71 -12.60 -32.18
CA GLU A 187 -5.31 -12.55 -32.60
C GLU A 187 -4.42 -11.82 -31.57
N GLY A 188 -3.12 -12.15 -31.56
CA GLY A 188 -2.14 -11.49 -30.69
C GLY A 188 -2.52 -11.50 -29.21
N SER A 189 -2.45 -10.33 -28.56
CA SER A 189 -2.75 -10.18 -27.12
C SER A 189 -4.18 -10.57 -26.75
N GLN A 190 -5.13 -10.55 -27.69
CA GLN A 190 -6.51 -10.93 -27.42
C GLN A 190 -6.66 -12.41 -27.05
N LYS A 191 -5.69 -13.25 -27.43
CA LYS A 191 -5.69 -14.66 -27.05
C LYS A 191 -5.63 -14.89 -25.54
N HIS A 192 -5.16 -13.92 -24.76
CA HIS A 192 -5.25 -14.00 -23.30
C HIS A 192 -6.69 -13.92 -22.77
N PHE A 193 -7.66 -13.53 -23.62
CA PHE A 193 -9.07 -13.37 -23.27
C PHE A 193 -9.94 -14.55 -23.72
N GLU A 194 -9.41 -15.45 -24.55
CA GLU A 194 -10.21 -16.46 -25.23
C GLU A 194 -10.99 -17.37 -24.25
N SER A 195 -12.27 -17.54 -24.49
CA SER A 195 -13.13 -18.43 -23.69
C SER A 195 -13.33 -19.81 -24.32
N GLN A 196 -12.79 -20.03 -25.51
CA GLN A 196 -12.91 -21.20 -26.36
C GLN A 196 -14.35 -21.46 -26.81
N ASP A 197 -15.18 -21.99 -25.93
CA ASP A 197 -16.60 -22.21 -26.18
C ASP A 197 -17.41 -22.12 -24.88
N LEU A 198 -18.74 -22.11 -25.01
CA LEU A 198 -19.63 -21.98 -23.87
C LEU A 198 -19.52 -23.14 -22.87
N ASN A 199 -19.16 -24.36 -23.29
CA ASN A 199 -19.02 -25.49 -22.38
C ASN A 199 -17.75 -25.35 -21.54
N VAL A 200 -16.63 -24.97 -22.16
CA VAL A 200 -15.38 -24.67 -21.46
C VAL A 200 -15.61 -23.55 -20.45
N PHE A 201 -16.18 -22.43 -20.89
CA PHE A 201 -16.50 -21.30 -20.02
C PHE A 201 -17.37 -21.70 -18.82
N LYS A 202 -18.48 -22.43 -19.05
CA LYS A 202 -19.37 -22.90 -17.98
C LYS A 202 -18.65 -23.82 -16.99
N GLY A 203 -17.80 -24.73 -17.48
CA GLY A 203 -16.99 -25.60 -16.63
C GLY A 203 -16.00 -24.83 -15.74
N GLN A 204 -15.38 -23.77 -16.26
CA GLN A 204 -14.50 -22.90 -15.45
C GLN A 204 -15.29 -22.07 -14.45
N PHE A 205 -16.46 -21.56 -14.83
CA PHE A 205 -17.34 -20.84 -13.91
C PHE A 205 -17.73 -21.73 -12.72
N GLU A 206 -18.09 -22.99 -12.95
CA GLU A 206 -18.42 -23.95 -11.89
C GLU A 206 -17.21 -24.26 -10.98
N ARG A 207 -16.00 -24.33 -11.55
CA ARG A 207 -14.76 -24.47 -10.78
C ARG A 207 -14.51 -23.26 -9.87
N LEU A 208 -14.70 -22.04 -10.37
CA LEU A 208 -14.61 -20.83 -9.57
C LEU A 208 -15.71 -20.77 -8.51
N GLN A 209 -16.91 -21.26 -8.83
CA GLN A 209 -18.04 -21.31 -7.91
C GLN A 209 -17.72 -22.20 -6.70
N ALA A 210 -17.07 -23.34 -6.93
CA ALA A 210 -16.56 -24.19 -5.86
C ALA A 210 -15.47 -23.48 -5.03
N PHE A 211 -14.57 -22.73 -5.68
CA PHE A 211 -13.50 -22.01 -4.98
C PHE A 211 -14.00 -20.90 -4.05
N VAL A 212 -15.08 -20.20 -4.41
CA VAL A 212 -15.63 -19.09 -3.59
C VAL A 212 -16.66 -19.52 -2.54
N ALA A 213 -17.10 -20.78 -2.55
CA ALA A 213 -18.24 -21.25 -1.76
C ALA A 213 -18.12 -21.01 -0.24
N ASP A 214 -16.90 -21.06 0.31
CA ASP A 214 -16.60 -20.87 1.73
C ASP A 214 -16.06 -19.46 2.06
N LYS A 215 -16.00 -18.55 1.08
CA LYS A 215 -15.40 -17.23 1.21
C LYS A 215 -16.46 -16.13 1.08
N PRO A 216 -17.01 -15.60 2.19
CA PRO A 216 -18.22 -14.75 2.17
C PRO A 216 -18.05 -13.38 1.51
N LEU A 217 -16.81 -12.95 1.25
CA LEU A 217 -16.52 -11.71 0.52
C LEU A 217 -16.36 -11.93 -0.99
N LEU A 218 -16.20 -13.18 -1.44
CA LEU A 218 -15.99 -13.52 -2.84
C LEU A 218 -17.29 -14.05 -3.44
N GLY A 219 -17.57 -13.63 -4.67
CA GLY A 219 -18.71 -14.13 -5.43
C GLY A 219 -18.47 -13.96 -6.92
N LEU A 220 -19.35 -14.56 -7.72
CA LEU A 220 -19.25 -14.54 -9.18
C LEU A 220 -20.46 -13.87 -9.82
N ALA A 221 -20.27 -13.41 -11.05
CA ALA A 221 -21.26 -13.01 -12.02
C ALA A 221 -20.79 -13.46 -13.41
N VAL A 222 -21.70 -13.54 -14.36
CA VAL A 222 -21.40 -13.91 -15.76
C VAL A 222 -21.39 -12.65 -16.61
N ALA A 223 -20.52 -12.58 -17.59
CA ALA A 223 -20.62 -11.56 -18.63
C ALA A 223 -20.45 -12.14 -20.03
N ALA A 224 -21.10 -11.49 -21.00
CA ALA A 224 -20.63 -11.48 -22.37
C ALA A 224 -19.82 -10.18 -22.55
N HIS A 225 -18.63 -10.23 -23.16
CA HIS A 225 -17.81 -9.01 -23.27
C HIS A 225 -18.58 -7.86 -23.95
N SER A 226 -18.92 -8.05 -25.22
CA SER A 226 -19.73 -7.15 -26.04
C SER A 226 -20.19 -7.88 -27.29
N ILE A 227 -20.98 -7.27 -28.17
CA ILE A 227 -21.38 -7.91 -29.43
C ILE A 227 -20.19 -8.21 -30.36
N ARG A 228 -19.03 -7.58 -30.10
CA ARG A 228 -17.77 -7.86 -30.81
C ARG A 228 -17.06 -9.08 -30.27
N GLY A 229 -17.18 -9.32 -28.96
CA GLY A 229 -16.58 -10.46 -28.25
C GLY A 229 -17.46 -11.70 -28.18
N CYS A 230 -18.77 -11.55 -28.35
CA CYS A 230 -19.76 -12.60 -28.16
C CYS A 230 -20.99 -12.31 -29.04
N ASP A 231 -21.41 -13.27 -29.85
CA ASP A 231 -22.62 -13.12 -30.66
C ASP A 231 -23.90 -13.13 -29.78
N LEU A 232 -25.00 -12.57 -30.30
CA LEU A 232 -26.26 -12.45 -29.53
C LEU A 232 -26.84 -13.79 -29.07
N LYS A 233 -26.66 -14.87 -29.83
CA LYS A 233 -27.16 -16.18 -29.45
C LYS A 233 -26.37 -16.70 -28.25
N SER A 234 -25.04 -16.61 -28.30
CA SER A 234 -24.16 -16.96 -27.19
C SER A 234 -24.43 -16.08 -25.95
N ALA A 235 -24.65 -14.77 -26.12
CA ALA A 235 -25.01 -13.86 -25.03
C ALA A 235 -26.35 -14.24 -24.37
N ARG A 236 -27.35 -14.66 -25.17
CA ARG A 236 -28.62 -15.18 -24.64
C ARG A 236 -28.42 -16.45 -23.83
N GLU A 237 -27.63 -17.40 -24.33
CA GLU A 237 -27.33 -18.64 -23.62
C GLU A 237 -26.55 -18.39 -22.31
N LEU A 238 -25.65 -17.40 -22.30
CA LEU A 238 -24.94 -16.97 -21.09
C LEU A 238 -25.88 -16.32 -20.06
N LEU A 239 -26.87 -15.54 -20.49
CA LEU A 239 -27.90 -15.00 -19.60
C LEU A 239 -28.75 -16.12 -18.99
N ASP A 240 -29.15 -17.11 -19.79
CA ASP A 240 -29.90 -18.27 -19.29
C ASP A 240 -29.07 -19.07 -18.28
N PHE A 241 -27.76 -19.22 -18.52
CA PHE A 241 -26.83 -19.83 -17.57
C PHE A 241 -26.65 -19.00 -16.29
N ALA A 242 -26.53 -17.68 -16.40
CA ALA A 242 -26.45 -16.78 -15.24
C ALA A 242 -27.69 -16.92 -14.34
N ARG A 243 -28.87 -17.02 -14.95
CA ARG A 243 -30.15 -17.27 -14.28
C ARG A 243 -30.22 -18.64 -13.61
N GLU A 244 -29.74 -19.68 -14.28
CA GLU A 244 -29.62 -21.03 -13.71
C GLU A 244 -28.75 -21.00 -12.45
N LYS A 245 -27.59 -20.32 -12.52
CA LYS A 245 -26.65 -20.17 -11.40
C LYS A 245 -27.07 -19.09 -10.38
N LYS A 246 -28.15 -18.35 -10.64
CA LYS A 246 -28.69 -17.27 -9.80
C LYS A 246 -27.65 -16.18 -9.51
N VAL A 247 -26.90 -15.79 -10.54
CA VAL A 247 -25.91 -14.72 -10.48
C VAL A 247 -26.24 -13.63 -11.51
N PRO A 248 -25.75 -12.40 -11.31
CA PRO A 248 -25.95 -11.32 -12.29
C PRO A 248 -25.30 -11.62 -13.64
N PHE A 249 -25.83 -10.99 -14.69
CA PHE A 249 -25.29 -10.97 -16.05
C PHE A 249 -24.89 -9.54 -16.44
N HIS A 250 -23.69 -9.36 -16.99
CA HIS A 250 -23.16 -8.05 -17.40
C HIS A 250 -22.72 -8.05 -18.86
N MET A 251 -22.76 -6.89 -19.53
CA MET A 251 -22.29 -6.74 -20.92
C MET A 251 -21.93 -5.28 -21.24
N HIS A 252 -20.83 -5.04 -21.96
CA HIS A 252 -20.54 -3.73 -22.54
C HIS A 252 -21.47 -3.46 -23.74
N VAL A 253 -22.07 -2.27 -23.78
CA VAL A 253 -23.08 -1.92 -24.78
C VAL A 253 -22.92 -0.47 -25.22
N GLU A 254 -22.69 -0.25 -26.52
CA GLU A 254 -22.82 1.06 -27.18
C GLU A 254 -21.93 2.15 -26.58
N GLU A 255 -20.74 1.74 -26.14
CA GLU A 255 -19.67 2.63 -25.67
C GLU A 255 -19.16 3.52 -26.82
N GLN A 256 -18.99 2.93 -28.00
CA GLN A 256 -18.40 3.58 -29.18
C GLN A 256 -19.33 3.52 -30.40
N MET A 257 -19.44 4.60 -31.16
CA MET A 257 -20.26 4.65 -32.39
C MET A 257 -19.90 3.58 -33.42
N GLN A 258 -18.64 3.16 -33.49
CA GLN A 258 -18.22 2.07 -34.38
C GLN A 258 -18.94 0.75 -34.04
N GLU A 259 -19.16 0.46 -32.76
CA GLU A 259 -19.91 -0.71 -32.33
C GLU A 259 -21.37 -0.63 -32.79
N VAL A 260 -21.99 0.55 -32.71
CA VAL A 260 -23.37 0.78 -33.18
C VAL A 260 -23.48 0.50 -34.69
N GLU A 261 -22.53 0.98 -35.49
CA GLU A 261 -22.53 0.75 -36.93
C GLU A 261 -22.21 -0.71 -37.30
N ASP A 262 -21.34 -1.37 -36.53
CA ASP A 262 -21.08 -2.80 -36.66
C ASP A 262 -22.33 -3.62 -36.34
N ALA A 263 -23.07 -3.26 -35.29
CA ALA A 263 -24.33 -3.88 -34.92
C ALA A 263 -25.38 -3.76 -36.03
N LYS A 264 -25.56 -2.55 -36.60
CA LYS A 264 -26.51 -2.33 -37.69
C LYS A 264 -26.19 -3.19 -38.91
N ARG A 265 -24.91 -3.40 -39.21
CA ARG A 265 -24.49 -4.26 -40.32
C ARG A 265 -24.80 -5.74 -40.07
N VAL A 266 -24.58 -6.24 -38.86
CA VAL A 266 -24.72 -7.67 -38.52
C VAL A 266 -26.15 -8.04 -38.13
N TYR A 267 -26.90 -7.12 -37.54
CA TYR A 267 -28.22 -7.35 -36.95
C TYR A 267 -29.34 -6.60 -37.68
N SER A 268 -29.35 -6.67 -39.01
CA SER A 268 -30.46 -6.19 -39.85
C SER A 268 -30.88 -4.73 -39.59
N GLY A 269 -29.90 -3.85 -39.44
CA GLY A 269 -30.11 -2.41 -39.21
C GLY A 269 -30.44 -2.03 -37.76
N ARG A 270 -30.40 -2.96 -36.81
CA ARG A 270 -30.62 -2.68 -35.39
C ARG A 270 -29.36 -2.16 -34.70
N THR A 271 -29.56 -1.25 -33.75
CA THR A 271 -28.56 -0.90 -32.73
C THR A 271 -28.35 -2.09 -31.78
N VAL A 272 -27.28 -2.07 -30.98
CA VAL A 272 -27.01 -3.17 -30.03
C VAL A 272 -28.16 -3.28 -29.03
N SER A 273 -28.53 -2.17 -28.41
CA SER A 273 -29.60 -2.09 -27.41
C SER A 273 -30.93 -2.63 -27.94
N ARG A 274 -31.32 -2.26 -29.17
CA ARG A 274 -32.54 -2.79 -29.79
C ARG A 274 -32.40 -4.29 -30.13
N ALA A 275 -31.23 -4.75 -30.57
CA ALA A 275 -31.00 -6.17 -30.84
C ALA A 275 -31.04 -7.02 -29.55
N LEU A 276 -30.56 -6.49 -28.42
CA LEU A 276 -30.68 -7.11 -27.10
C LEU A 276 -32.15 -7.22 -26.67
N LEU A 277 -32.94 -6.14 -26.83
CA LEU A 277 -34.38 -6.14 -26.57
C LEU A 277 -35.12 -7.19 -27.40
N ASP A 278 -34.85 -7.25 -28.71
CA ASP A 278 -35.44 -8.22 -29.65
C ASP A 278 -35.05 -9.66 -29.28
N SER A 279 -33.85 -9.85 -28.73
CA SER A 279 -33.31 -11.17 -28.31
C SER A 279 -33.67 -11.55 -26.87
N GLY A 280 -34.45 -10.74 -26.16
CA GLY A 280 -34.87 -11.02 -24.79
C GLY A 280 -33.81 -10.75 -23.71
N ILE A 281 -32.67 -10.15 -24.04
CA ILE A 281 -31.54 -9.92 -23.13
C ILE A 281 -31.80 -8.63 -22.33
N TYR A 282 -32.60 -8.79 -21.29
CA TYR A 282 -33.00 -7.74 -20.34
C TYR A 282 -33.46 -8.40 -19.04
N GLY A 283 -33.60 -7.60 -17.97
CA GLY A 283 -34.14 -8.04 -16.69
C GLY A 283 -33.41 -7.42 -15.50
N SER A 284 -33.96 -7.59 -14.29
CA SER A 284 -33.37 -7.07 -13.04
C SER A 284 -32.00 -7.65 -12.70
N ASP A 285 -31.66 -8.79 -13.30
CA ASP A 285 -30.39 -9.49 -13.19
C ASP A 285 -29.38 -9.12 -14.28
N VAL A 286 -29.74 -8.22 -15.19
CA VAL A 286 -28.89 -7.74 -16.30
C VAL A 286 -28.36 -6.36 -15.98
N THR A 287 -27.07 -6.16 -16.23
CA THR A 287 -26.41 -4.85 -16.22
C THR A 287 -25.73 -4.59 -17.56
N LEU A 288 -26.07 -3.49 -18.20
CA LEU A 288 -25.43 -3.01 -19.41
C LEU A 288 -24.49 -1.87 -19.06
N VAL A 289 -23.23 -1.98 -19.46
CA VAL A 289 -22.17 -1.02 -19.13
C VAL A 289 -22.04 -0.01 -20.26
N HIS A 290 -21.84 1.26 -19.89
CA HIS A 290 -21.81 2.47 -20.74
C HIS A 290 -23.18 2.90 -21.24
N CYS A 291 -23.73 2.20 -22.23
CA CYS A 291 -24.94 2.62 -22.94
C CYS A 291 -24.84 4.07 -23.49
N THR A 292 -23.62 4.54 -23.78
CA THR A 292 -23.31 5.92 -24.13
C THR A 292 -24.10 6.41 -25.34
N HIS A 293 -24.23 5.54 -26.34
CA HIS A 293 -24.95 5.82 -27.59
C HIS A 293 -26.32 5.12 -27.67
N THR A 294 -26.83 4.59 -26.56
CA THR A 294 -28.19 4.06 -26.50
C THR A 294 -29.20 5.17 -26.66
N THR A 295 -30.17 4.97 -27.55
CA THR A 295 -31.24 5.95 -27.76
C THR A 295 -32.09 6.08 -26.50
N VAL A 296 -32.71 7.24 -26.29
CA VAL A 296 -33.57 7.46 -25.11
C VAL A 296 -34.72 6.46 -25.09
N GLU A 297 -35.30 6.17 -26.25
CA GLU A 297 -36.39 5.20 -26.39
C GLU A 297 -35.93 3.78 -26.02
N ASP A 298 -34.78 3.33 -26.53
CA ASP A 298 -34.22 2.01 -26.19
C ASP A 298 -33.88 1.92 -24.69
N MET A 299 -33.34 3.00 -24.13
CA MET A 299 -33.00 3.06 -22.71
C MET A 299 -34.23 2.97 -21.82
N ILE A 300 -35.31 3.70 -22.15
CA ILE A 300 -36.61 3.60 -21.46
C ILE A 300 -37.16 2.18 -21.54
N ASP A 301 -37.08 1.52 -22.71
CA ASP A 301 -37.55 0.14 -22.88
C ASP A 301 -36.74 -0.85 -22.03
N LEU A 302 -35.41 -0.74 -22.02
CA LEU A 302 -34.51 -1.60 -21.24
C LEU A 302 -34.75 -1.42 -19.73
N VAL A 303 -34.81 -0.16 -19.31
CA VAL A 303 -34.99 0.21 -17.91
C VAL A 303 -36.41 -0.15 -17.41
N GLY A 304 -37.42 0.05 -18.25
CA GLY A 304 -38.80 -0.39 -17.98
C GLY A 304 -38.93 -1.90 -17.80
N LYS A 305 -37.94 -2.68 -18.25
CA LYS A 305 -37.86 -4.14 -18.08
C LYS A 305 -36.98 -4.61 -16.92
N GLY A 306 -36.43 -3.70 -16.12
CA GLY A 306 -35.60 -4.05 -14.97
C GLY A 306 -34.09 -3.99 -15.22
N THR A 307 -33.64 -3.75 -16.46
CA THR A 307 -32.23 -3.75 -16.83
C THR A 307 -31.41 -2.61 -16.22
N ASN A 308 -30.39 -2.94 -15.43
CA ASN A 308 -29.45 -1.96 -14.89
C ASN A 308 -28.54 -1.39 -16.00
N THR A 309 -28.14 -0.14 -15.82
CA THR A 309 -27.19 0.61 -16.64
C THR A 309 -26.05 1.08 -15.74
N CYS A 310 -24.83 0.64 -16.04
CA CYS A 310 -23.63 1.05 -15.31
C CYS A 310 -22.87 2.10 -16.12
N ILE A 311 -22.84 3.33 -15.63
CA ILE A 311 -22.13 4.44 -16.27
C ILE A 311 -20.74 4.57 -15.65
N CYS A 312 -19.73 4.85 -16.46
CA CYS A 312 -18.36 5.02 -15.98
C CYS A 312 -17.82 6.42 -16.31
N PRO A 313 -18.39 7.49 -15.73
CA PRO A 313 -18.16 8.87 -16.16
C PRO A 313 -16.70 9.30 -16.35
N THR A 314 -15.81 8.93 -15.42
CA THR A 314 -14.40 9.32 -15.54
C THR A 314 -13.70 8.60 -16.68
N THR A 315 -14.04 7.33 -16.93
CA THR A 315 -13.49 6.57 -18.06
C THR A 315 -14.11 7.00 -19.38
N GLU A 316 -15.43 7.20 -19.44
CA GLU A 316 -16.12 7.69 -20.65
C GLU A 316 -15.62 9.08 -21.06
N GLY A 317 -15.31 9.93 -20.09
CA GLY A 317 -14.62 11.20 -20.30
C GLY A 317 -13.17 11.03 -20.77
N CYS A 318 -12.42 10.09 -20.17
CA CYS A 318 -11.03 9.79 -20.53
C CYS A 318 -10.89 9.23 -21.96
N LEU A 319 -11.80 8.34 -22.37
CA LEU A 319 -11.78 7.67 -23.67
C LEU A 319 -12.54 8.43 -24.75
N ALA A 320 -13.17 9.55 -24.38
CA ALA A 320 -13.95 10.42 -25.25
C ALA A 320 -15.13 9.69 -25.93
N ASP A 321 -15.82 8.83 -25.17
CA ASP A 321 -16.99 8.08 -25.64
C ASP A 321 -18.19 9.01 -25.85
N GLY A 322 -18.42 9.90 -24.88
CA GLY A 322 -19.64 10.70 -24.76
C GLY A 322 -20.35 10.41 -23.44
N PHE A 323 -21.62 10.79 -23.34
CA PHE A 323 -22.44 10.53 -22.15
C PHE A 323 -23.89 10.20 -22.52
N PRO A 324 -24.50 9.18 -21.90
CA PRO A 324 -25.90 8.83 -22.15
C PRO A 324 -26.88 9.92 -21.70
N ASP A 325 -28.08 9.93 -22.30
CA ASP A 325 -29.16 10.80 -21.84
C ASP A 325 -30.07 10.14 -20.80
N LEU A 326 -29.66 10.27 -19.53
CA LEU A 326 -30.46 9.77 -18.40
C LEU A 326 -31.55 10.75 -17.93
N SER A 327 -31.68 11.94 -18.54
CA SER A 327 -32.58 13.00 -18.03
C SER A 327 -34.06 12.65 -18.14
N GLN A 328 -34.40 11.64 -18.96
CA GLN A 328 -35.78 11.20 -19.20
C GLN A 328 -36.16 9.92 -18.45
N LEU A 329 -35.25 9.35 -17.65
CA LEU A 329 -35.55 8.17 -16.83
C LEU A 329 -36.40 8.54 -15.60
N ARG A 330 -37.34 7.68 -15.20
CA ARG A 330 -38.25 7.96 -14.06
C ARG A 330 -37.70 7.39 -12.75
N PRO A 331 -38.15 7.90 -11.59
CA PRO A 331 -37.79 7.37 -10.29
C PRO A 331 -38.54 6.09 -9.97
N GLY A 332 -37.88 5.20 -9.22
CA GLY A 332 -38.34 3.82 -9.06
C GLY A 332 -37.91 2.92 -10.23
N ASP A 333 -37.55 3.51 -11.38
CA ASP A 333 -36.89 2.78 -12.45
C ASP A 333 -35.43 2.47 -12.11
N GLY A 334 -34.80 3.18 -11.16
CA GLY A 334 -33.78 2.70 -10.21
C GLY A 334 -32.55 1.96 -10.75
N GLN A 335 -32.32 1.96 -12.05
CA GLN A 335 -31.41 1.04 -12.72
C GLN A 335 -30.17 1.76 -13.19
N VAL A 336 -29.70 2.76 -12.43
CA VAL A 336 -28.42 3.41 -12.68
C VAL A 336 -27.47 3.08 -11.56
N CYS A 337 -26.27 2.68 -11.95
CA CYS A 337 -25.14 2.46 -11.06
C CYS A 337 -23.88 3.01 -11.74
N ILE A 338 -22.76 3.04 -11.02
CA ILE A 338 -21.50 3.59 -11.52
C ILE A 338 -20.33 2.61 -11.37
N GLY A 339 -19.35 2.75 -12.25
CA GLY A 339 -18.09 2.02 -12.22
C GLY A 339 -16.89 2.92 -12.46
N SER A 340 -15.71 2.53 -11.97
CA SER A 340 -14.45 3.22 -12.28
C SER A 340 -13.77 2.70 -13.54
N ASP A 341 -14.20 1.52 -14.02
CA ASP A 341 -13.80 0.93 -15.29
C ASP A 341 -12.28 0.82 -15.49
N CYS A 342 -11.70 1.66 -16.36
CA CYS A 342 -10.27 1.60 -16.67
C CYS A 342 -9.39 2.00 -15.49
N ASN A 343 -10.01 2.51 -14.42
CA ASN A 343 -9.35 2.93 -13.20
C ASN A 343 -8.31 4.02 -13.43
N SER A 344 -8.47 4.85 -14.49
CA SER A 344 -7.69 6.08 -14.69
C SER A 344 -7.78 6.97 -13.45
N ARG A 345 -8.96 6.99 -12.85
CA ARG A 345 -9.29 7.56 -11.55
C ARG A 345 -10.13 6.55 -10.76
N ILE A 346 -9.87 6.41 -9.46
CA ILE A 346 -10.70 5.60 -8.55
C ILE A 346 -11.27 6.56 -7.51
N ASP A 347 -12.42 7.17 -7.79
CA ASP A 347 -13.04 8.14 -6.87
C ASP A 347 -14.55 8.18 -7.09
N THR A 348 -15.31 7.55 -6.19
CA THR A 348 -16.77 7.45 -6.33
C THR A 348 -17.47 8.81 -6.31
N LEU A 349 -16.95 9.79 -5.56
CA LEU A 349 -17.57 11.12 -5.50
C LEU A 349 -17.33 11.88 -6.81
N GLU A 350 -16.16 11.67 -7.44
CA GLU A 350 -15.85 12.20 -8.77
C GLU A 350 -16.73 11.58 -9.86
N GLU A 351 -16.97 10.26 -9.83
CA GLU A 351 -17.91 9.61 -10.76
C GLU A 351 -19.31 10.24 -10.67
N LEU A 352 -19.86 10.36 -9.45
CA LEU A 352 -21.17 10.96 -9.23
C LEU A 352 -21.24 12.42 -9.67
N ARG A 353 -20.15 13.17 -9.44
CA ARG A 353 -20.04 14.56 -9.87
C ARG A 353 -20.08 14.67 -11.39
N TRP A 354 -19.30 13.86 -12.09
CA TRP A 354 -19.26 13.86 -13.56
C TRP A 354 -20.57 13.36 -14.16
N LEU A 355 -21.22 12.37 -13.54
CA LEU A 355 -22.55 11.92 -13.94
C LEU A 355 -23.57 13.07 -13.96
N GLU A 356 -23.58 13.92 -12.93
CA GLU A 356 -24.45 15.11 -12.93
C GLU A 356 -23.91 16.21 -13.86
N TYR A 357 -22.60 16.49 -13.85
CA TYR A 357 -22.01 17.60 -14.61
C TYR A 357 -22.14 17.43 -16.11
N ALA A 358 -22.01 16.21 -16.64
CA ALA A 358 -22.25 15.93 -18.05
C ALA A 358 -23.66 16.38 -18.47
N HIS A 359 -24.67 16.06 -17.66
CA HIS A 359 -26.06 16.45 -17.91
C HIS A 359 -26.27 17.95 -17.71
N ARG A 360 -25.59 18.59 -16.74
CA ARG A 360 -25.63 20.05 -16.58
C ARG A 360 -25.06 20.77 -17.79
N LEU A 361 -23.92 20.30 -18.30
CA LEU A 361 -23.27 20.89 -19.48
C LEU A 361 -24.15 20.76 -20.72
N ARG A 362 -24.82 19.61 -20.89
CA ARG A 362 -25.76 19.38 -22.01
C ARG A 362 -27.04 20.22 -21.91
N THR A 363 -27.63 20.30 -20.71
CA THR A 363 -28.98 20.90 -20.52
C THR A 363 -28.98 22.34 -20.04
N GLN A 364 -27.82 22.85 -19.59
CA GLN A 364 -27.66 24.16 -18.94
C GLN A 364 -28.55 24.35 -17.70
N ARG A 365 -28.89 23.24 -17.01
CA ARG A 365 -29.70 23.22 -15.78
C ARG A 365 -28.95 22.50 -14.65
N ARG A 366 -29.34 22.76 -13.41
CA ARG A 366 -28.80 22.08 -12.21
C ARG A 366 -29.85 21.11 -11.65
N GLY A 367 -29.40 20.02 -11.01
CA GLY A 367 -30.30 19.03 -10.44
C GLY A 367 -30.98 18.19 -11.53
N VAL A 368 -30.27 17.90 -12.62
CA VAL A 368 -30.87 17.27 -13.82
C VAL A 368 -31.34 15.85 -13.52
N LEU A 369 -30.62 15.15 -12.64
CA LEU A 369 -30.98 13.80 -12.22
C LEU A 369 -32.08 13.77 -11.14
N ILE A 370 -32.56 14.94 -10.67
CA ILE A 370 -33.84 15.05 -9.97
C ILE A 370 -34.91 15.16 -11.06
N THR A 371 -35.63 14.08 -11.34
CA THR A 371 -36.68 14.12 -12.36
C THR A 371 -38.04 14.51 -11.76
N ASP A 372 -38.86 15.24 -12.53
CA ASP A 372 -40.18 15.78 -12.12
C ASP A 372 -41.22 14.70 -11.73
N THR A 373 -40.85 13.42 -11.87
CA THR A 373 -41.67 12.24 -11.61
C THR A 373 -41.35 11.56 -10.27
N LEU A 374 -40.48 12.15 -9.43
CA LEU A 374 -40.19 11.67 -8.08
C LEU A 374 -41.46 11.71 -7.22
N PRO A 375 -41.75 10.65 -6.42
CA PRO A 375 -42.69 10.80 -5.32
C PRO A 375 -42.20 11.97 -4.46
N LYS A 376 -43.11 12.91 -4.17
CA LYS A 376 -42.78 14.15 -3.46
C LYS A 376 -42.69 13.91 -1.96
N THR A 377 -41.81 13.01 -1.56
CA THR A 377 -41.25 13.04 -0.21
C THR A 377 -40.10 14.06 -0.23
N PRO A 378 -39.93 14.91 0.80
CA PRO A 378 -38.81 15.85 0.85
C PRO A 378 -37.43 15.18 0.65
N GLU A 379 -37.31 13.91 1.06
CA GLU A 379 -36.09 13.10 0.99
C GLU A 379 -35.66 12.76 -0.44
N GLU A 380 -36.61 12.34 -1.29
CA GLU A 380 -36.38 11.92 -2.68
C GLU A 380 -36.11 13.11 -3.61
N SER A 381 -36.46 14.34 -3.18
CA SER A 381 -36.22 15.57 -3.94
C SER A 381 -34.80 16.13 -3.81
N ARG A 382 -33.88 15.45 -3.09
CA ARG A 382 -32.51 15.92 -2.85
C ARG A 382 -31.52 15.22 -3.79
N LEU A 383 -30.77 16.02 -4.56
CA LEU A 383 -29.81 15.50 -5.55
C LEU A 383 -28.74 14.59 -4.91
N ALA A 384 -28.22 14.96 -3.73
CA ALA A 384 -27.23 14.16 -3.03
C ALA A 384 -27.78 12.77 -2.65
N THR A 385 -29.05 12.67 -2.24
CA THR A 385 -29.72 11.39 -1.94
C THR A 385 -29.77 10.50 -3.18
N VAL A 386 -30.16 11.06 -4.32
CA VAL A 386 -30.22 10.33 -5.61
C VAL A 386 -28.83 9.82 -5.99
N LEU A 387 -27.82 10.70 -5.97
CA LEU A 387 -26.45 10.36 -6.37
C LEU A 387 -25.80 9.34 -5.43
N LEU A 388 -25.90 9.53 -4.11
CA LEU A 388 -25.39 8.56 -3.14
C LEU A 388 -26.13 7.22 -3.24
N GLY A 389 -27.43 7.23 -3.55
CA GLY A 389 -28.20 6.02 -3.85
C GLY A 389 -27.67 5.25 -5.06
N ILE A 390 -27.28 5.95 -6.14
CA ILE A 390 -26.64 5.34 -7.32
C ILE A 390 -25.32 4.63 -6.95
N ALA A 391 -24.49 5.28 -6.12
CA ALA A 391 -23.21 4.74 -5.67
C ALA A 391 -23.29 3.65 -4.58
N THR A 392 -24.48 3.37 -4.04
CA THR A 392 -24.66 2.44 -2.91
C THR A 392 -25.69 1.36 -3.24
N GLU A 393 -26.98 1.61 -2.99
CA GLU A 393 -28.06 0.65 -3.27
C GLU A 393 -28.16 0.31 -4.76
N GLY A 394 -27.90 1.28 -5.65
CA GLY A 394 -27.84 1.09 -7.11
C GLY A 394 -26.78 0.06 -7.50
N GLY A 395 -25.57 0.23 -7.00
CA GLY A 395 -24.52 -0.73 -7.29
C GLY A 395 -24.72 -2.10 -6.63
N ALA A 396 -25.25 -2.12 -5.41
CA ALA A 396 -25.58 -3.37 -4.74
C ALA A 396 -26.62 -4.19 -5.54
N ARG A 397 -27.62 -3.54 -6.16
CA ARG A 397 -28.56 -4.20 -7.07
C ARG A 397 -27.87 -4.80 -8.29
N SER A 398 -27.06 -4.00 -9.00
CA SER A 398 -26.32 -4.43 -10.20
C SER A 398 -25.43 -5.66 -9.95
N LEU A 399 -24.84 -5.76 -8.76
CA LEU A 399 -23.97 -6.88 -8.36
C LEU A 399 -24.72 -8.04 -7.67
N GLY A 400 -26.06 -8.01 -7.60
CA GLY A 400 -26.86 -9.04 -6.93
C GLY A 400 -26.55 -9.17 -5.43
N LEU A 401 -26.22 -8.05 -4.77
CA LEU A 401 -25.88 -7.97 -3.36
C LEU A 401 -27.06 -7.44 -2.54
N THR A 402 -28.00 -8.31 -2.19
CA THR A 402 -29.29 -7.92 -1.58
C THR A 402 -29.21 -7.33 -0.17
N LYS A 403 -28.05 -7.41 0.49
CA LYS A 403 -27.82 -6.97 1.88
C LYS A 403 -26.62 -6.03 2.02
N VAL A 404 -26.27 -5.31 0.95
CA VAL A 404 -25.17 -4.33 0.91
C VAL A 404 -25.71 -2.99 0.40
N GLY A 405 -24.98 -1.89 0.63
CA GLY A 405 -25.34 -0.56 0.13
C GLY A 405 -26.32 0.20 1.01
N ARG A 406 -26.66 -0.32 2.19
CA ARG A 406 -27.56 0.35 3.14
C ARG A 406 -27.15 0.17 4.59
N ILE A 407 -27.26 1.25 5.38
CA ILE A 407 -27.22 1.20 6.85
C ILE A 407 -28.63 0.90 7.35
N ALA A 408 -28.95 -0.38 7.51
CA ALA A 408 -30.25 -0.83 8.01
C ALA A 408 -30.15 -2.22 8.66
N ALA A 409 -31.08 -2.54 9.57
CA ALA A 409 -31.12 -3.85 10.20
C ALA A 409 -31.21 -4.99 9.15
N GLY A 410 -30.40 -6.03 9.34
CA GLY A 410 -30.26 -7.17 8.45
C GLY A 410 -29.28 -6.96 7.28
N TYR A 411 -28.73 -5.76 7.09
CA TYR A 411 -27.68 -5.50 6.09
C TYR A 411 -26.29 -5.80 6.68
N VAL A 412 -25.34 -6.10 5.80
CA VAL A 412 -23.94 -6.25 6.17
C VAL A 412 -23.37 -4.88 6.52
N ALA A 413 -22.51 -4.82 7.53
CA ALA A 413 -21.90 -3.59 8.02
C ALA A 413 -20.73 -3.15 7.10
N ASP A 414 -21.11 -2.75 5.89
CA ASP A 414 -20.25 -2.14 4.87
C ASP A 414 -20.48 -0.61 4.91
N VAL A 415 -19.55 0.14 5.52
CA VAL A 415 -19.69 1.59 5.77
C VAL A 415 -18.39 2.34 5.46
N SER A 416 -18.51 3.64 5.17
CA SER A 416 -17.40 4.56 5.00
C SER A 416 -17.52 5.72 6.00
N LEU A 417 -16.38 6.20 6.50
CA LEU A 417 -16.27 7.34 7.40
C LEU A 417 -15.59 8.49 6.68
N VAL A 418 -16.22 9.65 6.66
CA VAL A 418 -15.68 10.89 6.08
C VAL A 418 -15.22 11.81 7.20
N ASN A 419 -14.02 12.36 7.07
CA ASN A 419 -13.47 13.34 7.99
C ASN A 419 -14.20 14.69 7.87
N LEU A 420 -14.84 15.15 8.96
CA LEU A 420 -15.52 16.45 9.02
C LEU A 420 -14.55 17.63 9.17
N ASP A 421 -13.28 17.38 9.54
CA ASP A 421 -12.22 18.38 9.60
C ASP A 421 -11.55 18.63 8.24
N HIS A 422 -12.01 17.98 7.17
CA HIS A 422 -11.43 18.16 5.85
C HIS A 422 -11.45 19.65 5.45
N PRO A 423 -10.35 20.25 4.94
CA PRO A 423 -10.28 21.68 4.67
C PRO A 423 -11.40 22.22 3.78
N ALA A 424 -11.86 21.42 2.81
CA ALA A 424 -12.98 21.79 1.92
C ALA A 424 -14.37 21.78 2.60
N LEU A 425 -14.49 21.27 3.83
CA LEU A 425 -15.71 21.33 4.65
C LEU A 425 -15.66 22.44 5.71
N VAL A 426 -14.49 23.02 5.97
CA VAL A 426 -14.33 24.10 6.96
C VAL A 426 -15.11 25.34 6.51
N GLY A 427 -15.97 25.85 7.38
CA GLY A 427 -16.76 27.04 7.11
C GLY A 427 -18.00 26.82 6.23
N LEU A 428 -18.44 25.56 6.04
CA LEU A 428 -19.75 25.28 5.48
C LEU A 428 -20.85 26.01 6.29
N GLY A 429 -21.50 26.99 5.66
CA GLY A 429 -22.60 27.73 6.28
C GLY A 429 -23.91 26.94 6.26
N GLY A 430 -24.87 27.32 7.11
CA GLY A 430 -26.18 26.65 7.22
C GLY A 430 -26.17 25.43 8.14
N ASP A 431 -27.29 24.68 8.17
CA ASP A 431 -27.37 23.42 8.91
C ASP A 431 -26.55 22.35 8.18
N ILE A 432 -25.54 21.79 8.85
CA ILE A 432 -24.63 20.79 8.29
C ILE A 432 -25.37 19.55 7.76
N ARG A 433 -26.53 19.23 8.34
CA ARG A 433 -27.39 18.11 7.91
C ARG A 433 -27.93 18.30 6.50
N ASP A 434 -28.14 19.55 6.09
CA ASP A 434 -28.59 19.91 4.73
C ASP A 434 -27.41 20.11 3.76
N THR A 435 -26.27 20.59 4.23
CA THR A 435 -25.15 21.00 3.36
C THR A 435 -24.09 19.93 3.15
N LEU A 436 -23.92 18.97 4.08
CA LEU A 436 -22.88 17.95 3.99
C LEU A 436 -23.05 17.04 2.77
N GLY A 437 -24.24 16.48 2.53
CA GLY A 437 -24.47 15.59 1.39
C GLY A 437 -24.08 16.21 0.04
N PRO A 438 -24.56 17.42 -0.29
CA PRO A 438 -24.10 18.15 -1.47
C PRO A 438 -22.59 18.47 -1.45
N ALA A 439 -22.03 18.85 -0.30
CA ALA A 439 -20.60 19.15 -0.18
C ALA A 439 -19.72 17.91 -0.42
N LEU A 440 -20.14 16.72 0.03
CA LEU A 440 -19.44 15.46 -0.27
C LEU A 440 -19.31 15.27 -1.78
N VAL A 441 -20.43 15.28 -2.52
CA VAL A 441 -20.42 14.99 -3.96
C VAL A 441 -19.72 16.08 -4.77
N PHE A 442 -20.04 17.35 -4.51
CA PHE A 442 -19.60 18.46 -5.36
C PHE A 442 -18.32 19.16 -4.88
N GLY A 443 -17.91 18.93 -3.63
CA GLY A 443 -16.78 19.62 -3.01
C GLY A 443 -15.61 18.73 -2.61
N LEU A 444 -15.77 17.41 -2.51
CA LEU A 444 -14.72 16.50 -2.03
C LEU A 444 -14.28 15.44 -3.05
N SER A 445 -13.05 14.98 -2.89
CA SER A 445 -12.55 13.73 -3.47
C SER A 445 -12.70 12.61 -2.44
N ALA A 446 -13.20 11.45 -2.83
CA ALA A 446 -13.39 10.33 -1.90
C ALA A 446 -12.05 9.87 -1.31
N ASN A 447 -10.99 9.86 -2.12
CA ASN A 447 -9.64 9.48 -1.71
C ASN A 447 -9.07 10.39 -0.62
N GLU A 448 -9.48 11.66 -0.60
CA GLU A 448 -8.97 12.66 0.35
C GLU A 448 -9.84 12.75 1.60
N ALA A 449 -11.15 12.53 1.46
CA ALA A 449 -12.11 12.76 2.52
C ALA A 449 -12.44 11.51 3.35
N VAL A 450 -12.44 10.33 2.74
CA VAL A 450 -12.75 9.08 3.46
C VAL A 450 -11.56 8.71 4.34
N CYS A 451 -11.73 8.73 5.66
CA CYS A 451 -10.66 8.40 6.62
C CYS A 451 -10.62 6.92 7.03
N ALA A 452 -11.73 6.19 6.91
CA ALA A 452 -11.79 4.76 7.16
C ALA A 452 -13.01 4.13 6.50
N SER A 453 -12.98 2.81 6.30
CA SER A 453 -14.14 2.05 5.82
C SER A 453 -14.18 0.64 6.43
N ALA A 454 -15.38 0.13 6.69
CA ALA A 454 -15.61 -1.24 7.15
C ALA A 454 -16.17 -2.11 6.02
N VAL A 455 -15.73 -3.36 5.94
CA VAL A 455 -16.34 -4.43 5.11
C VAL A 455 -16.69 -5.59 6.02
N ALA A 456 -17.95 -5.99 6.05
CA ALA A 456 -18.50 -6.99 6.96
C ALA A 456 -18.09 -6.73 8.42
N GLY A 457 -18.22 -5.47 8.86
CA GLY A 457 -17.86 -5.07 10.22
C GLY A 457 -16.36 -4.93 10.50
N LYS A 458 -15.48 -5.22 9.52
CA LYS A 458 -14.03 -5.15 9.68
C LYS A 458 -13.48 -3.83 9.16
N TRP A 459 -12.96 -3.02 10.06
CA TRP A 459 -12.39 -1.70 9.78
C TRP A 459 -11.04 -1.74 9.07
N ARG A 460 -10.84 -0.81 8.13
CA ARG A 460 -9.55 -0.42 7.54
C ARG A 460 -9.49 1.11 7.52
N ILE A 461 -8.38 1.68 7.99
CA ILE A 461 -8.12 3.12 7.85
C ILE A 461 -7.55 3.37 6.45
N SER A 462 -7.95 4.47 5.82
CA SER A 462 -7.44 4.89 4.51
C SER A 462 -6.10 5.63 4.62
N GLN A 463 -5.45 5.90 3.49
CA GLN A 463 -4.25 6.75 3.47
C GLN A 463 -4.51 8.19 3.90
N SER A 464 -5.66 8.78 3.58
CA SER A 464 -6.01 10.12 4.06
C SER A 464 -6.31 10.15 5.55
N GLY A 465 -6.86 9.06 6.12
CA GLY A 465 -7.03 8.91 7.57
C GLY A 465 -5.71 8.91 8.35
N LEU A 466 -4.59 8.49 7.74
CA LEU A 466 -3.25 8.60 8.33
C LEU A 466 -2.72 10.02 8.45
N ALA A 467 -3.15 10.92 7.56
CA ALA A 467 -2.62 12.27 7.45
C ALA A 467 -3.31 13.25 8.41
N VAL A 468 -4.37 12.83 9.09
CA VAL A 468 -5.20 13.69 9.93
C VAL A 468 -4.90 13.42 11.40
N SER A 469 -4.29 14.41 12.09
CA SER A 469 -3.95 14.33 13.52
C SER A 469 -5.18 14.35 14.44
N SER A 470 -6.33 14.83 13.97
CA SER A 470 -7.58 14.98 14.73
C SER A 470 -8.41 13.71 14.85
N VAL A 471 -8.01 12.60 14.20
CA VAL A 471 -8.64 11.29 14.42
C VAL A 471 -8.12 10.65 15.71
N GLU A 472 -8.23 11.38 16.83
CA GLU A 472 -7.80 10.94 18.17
C GLU A 472 -8.45 9.63 18.60
N PHE A 473 -9.59 9.25 18.01
CA PHE A 473 -10.31 8.03 18.34
C PHE A 473 -9.66 6.74 17.79
N LEU A 474 -8.68 6.85 16.88
CA LEU A 474 -7.89 5.70 16.41
C LEU A 474 -6.62 5.47 17.24
N ASN A 475 -6.46 6.16 18.39
CA ASN A 475 -5.39 5.94 19.38
C ASN A 475 -5.55 4.67 20.25
N ARG A 476 -6.32 3.69 19.79
CA ARG A 476 -5.86 2.29 19.88
C ARG A 476 -5.41 1.93 18.48
N PRO A 477 -4.13 1.61 18.24
CA PRO A 477 -3.58 1.46 16.91
C PRO A 477 -4.48 0.50 16.12
N LEU A 478 -5.38 1.07 15.30
CA LEU A 478 -6.05 0.32 14.26
C LEU A 478 -4.93 0.16 13.26
N LYS A 479 -4.27 -1.01 13.38
CA LYS A 479 -3.22 -1.52 12.53
C LYS A 479 -3.43 -1.05 11.09
N ILE A 480 -2.85 0.10 10.75
CA ILE A 480 -2.50 0.35 9.37
C ILE A 480 -1.25 -0.46 9.19
N LYS A 481 -1.51 -1.75 8.95
CA LYS A 481 -0.63 -2.47 8.07
C LYS A 481 -0.65 -1.66 6.78
N HIS A 482 0.33 -0.76 6.60
CA HIS A 482 1.17 -0.96 5.44
C HIS A 482 1.46 -2.46 5.46
N HIS A 483 0.66 -3.27 4.74
CA HIS A 483 1.07 -4.63 4.44
C HIS A 483 2.25 -4.45 3.48
N ILE A 484 3.39 -4.05 4.03
CA ILE A 484 4.52 -4.96 3.96
C ILE A 484 3.91 -6.24 4.52
N ILE A 485 3.52 -7.14 3.62
CA ILE A 485 3.20 -8.50 4.05
C ILE A 485 4.47 -8.89 4.79
N MET A 486 4.41 -8.90 6.12
CA MET A 486 5.51 -9.34 6.95
C MET A 486 5.52 -10.86 6.75
N GLN A 487 6.04 -11.26 5.61
CA GLN A 487 6.22 -12.65 5.22
C GLN A 487 7.32 -13.19 6.11
N LYS A 488 7.09 -14.38 6.64
CA LYS A 488 8.12 -15.15 7.31
C LYS A 488 8.81 -15.95 6.21
N GLY A 489 10.11 -15.74 6.01
CA GLY A 489 10.87 -16.56 5.07
C GLY A 489 10.85 -18.02 5.49
N VAL A 490 10.82 -18.92 4.52
CA VAL A 490 10.83 -20.36 4.76
C VAL A 490 12.28 -20.78 4.98
N LEU A 491 12.57 -21.36 6.16
CA LEU A 491 13.89 -21.89 6.46
C LEU A 491 14.21 -23.10 5.55
N PRO A 492 15.46 -23.23 5.08
CA PRO A 492 15.85 -24.36 4.25
C PRO A 492 15.86 -25.68 5.02
N GLU A 493 15.68 -26.79 4.30
CA GLU A 493 15.83 -28.14 4.86
C GLU A 493 17.26 -28.42 5.31
N ASP A 494 18.25 -28.00 4.50
CA ASP A 494 19.66 -28.03 4.88
C ASP A 494 20.01 -26.74 5.63
N PRO A 495 20.24 -26.78 6.96
CA PRO A 495 20.63 -25.61 7.72
C PRO A 495 21.99 -25.05 7.30
N GLY A 496 22.85 -25.84 6.64
CA GLY A 496 24.18 -25.42 6.17
C GLY A 496 24.19 -24.66 4.84
N ASP A 497 23.07 -24.63 4.10
CA ASP A 497 22.95 -23.87 2.85
C ASP A 497 22.81 -22.37 3.15
N VAL A 498 23.96 -21.68 3.14
CA VAL A 498 24.03 -20.23 3.42
C VAL A 498 23.25 -19.40 2.40
N LEU A 499 23.15 -19.83 1.13
CA LEU A 499 22.39 -19.10 0.12
C LEU A 499 20.90 -19.20 0.42
N ALA A 500 20.40 -20.41 0.65
CA ALA A 500 18.99 -20.60 0.97
C ALA A 500 18.62 -19.92 2.30
N LEU A 501 19.53 -19.93 3.29
CA LEU A 501 19.33 -19.23 4.55
C LEU A 501 19.32 -17.70 4.37
N ALA A 502 20.26 -17.13 3.62
CA ALA A 502 20.27 -15.71 3.30
C ALA A 502 18.99 -15.28 2.58
N ARG A 503 18.48 -16.09 1.65
CA ARG A 503 17.19 -15.86 0.99
C ARG A 503 16.02 -15.88 1.96
N ALA A 504 15.98 -16.84 2.88
CA ALA A 504 14.95 -16.90 3.91
C ALA A 504 14.96 -15.64 4.79
N PHE A 505 16.15 -15.17 5.16
CA PHE A 505 16.31 -13.96 5.96
C PHE A 505 15.90 -12.71 5.18
N ILE A 506 16.39 -12.53 3.95
CA ILE A 506 16.01 -11.41 3.08
C ILE A 506 14.49 -11.36 2.88
N ASN A 507 13.86 -12.49 2.53
CA ASN A 507 12.40 -12.58 2.34
C ASN A 507 11.59 -12.36 3.64
N SER A 508 12.26 -12.36 4.80
CA SER A 508 11.63 -12.01 6.07
C SER A 508 11.65 -10.50 6.25
N ALA A 509 10.58 -9.81 5.83
CA ALA A 509 10.54 -8.35 5.90
C ALA A 509 10.75 -7.84 7.34
N SER A 510 11.65 -6.88 7.50
CA SER A 510 12.03 -6.31 8.81
C SER A 510 12.41 -4.82 8.69
N PRO A 511 11.53 -3.95 8.18
CA PRO A 511 11.79 -2.53 8.28
C PRO A 511 11.92 -2.12 9.75
N SER A 512 12.74 -1.11 10.04
CA SER A 512 12.95 -0.65 11.43
C SER A 512 11.63 -0.39 12.15
N GLY A 513 11.54 -0.91 13.37
CA GLY A 513 10.31 -0.92 14.16
C GLY A 513 9.40 -2.13 13.94
N TYR A 514 9.69 -3.02 12.97
CA TYR A 514 8.90 -4.21 12.64
C TYR A 514 9.74 -5.49 12.49
N GLU A 515 10.80 -5.63 13.28
CA GLU A 515 11.79 -6.70 13.16
C GLU A 515 11.30 -8.06 13.68
N LYS A 516 10.11 -8.12 14.28
CA LYS A 516 9.58 -9.30 14.99
C LYS A 516 9.69 -10.59 14.16
N ASN A 517 9.25 -10.58 12.91
CA ASN A 517 9.21 -11.80 12.09
C ASN A 517 10.61 -12.31 11.74
N MET A 518 11.53 -11.40 11.41
CA MET A 518 12.93 -11.75 11.18
C MET A 518 13.57 -12.30 12.46
N GLY A 519 13.26 -11.71 13.62
CA GLY A 519 13.71 -12.22 14.90
C GLY A 519 13.20 -13.63 15.21
N GLU A 520 11.94 -13.93 14.89
CA GLU A 520 11.38 -15.28 15.00
C GLU A 520 12.08 -16.28 14.06
N VAL A 521 12.36 -15.89 12.81
CA VAL A 521 13.04 -16.76 11.82
C VAL A 521 14.46 -17.10 12.27
N ILE A 522 15.21 -16.13 12.76
CA ILE A 522 16.56 -16.36 13.31
C ILE A 522 16.50 -17.24 14.55
N THR A 523 15.55 -16.98 15.45
CA THR A 523 15.37 -17.78 16.68
C THR A 523 15.08 -19.24 16.34
N ASP A 524 14.17 -19.48 15.40
CA ASP A 524 13.83 -20.83 14.93
C ASP A 524 15.06 -21.50 14.30
N ARG A 525 15.81 -20.79 13.44
CA ARG A 525 17.02 -21.32 12.81
C ARG A 525 18.10 -21.70 13.81
N LEU A 526 18.35 -20.87 14.82
CA LEU A 526 19.34 -21.14 15.87
C LEU A 526 18.92 -22.37 16.70
N LYS A 527 17.64 -22.44 17.11
CA LYS A 527 17.11 -23.60 17.85
C LYS A 527 17.19 -24.90 17.05
N MET A 528 16.96 -24.85 15.73
CA MET A 528 17.09 -26.01 14.83
C MET A 528 18.48 -26.68 14.87
N THR A 529 19.53 -25.92 15.22
CA THR A 529 20.92 -26.41 15.30
C THR A 529 21.42 -26.51 16.75
N GLY A 530 20.50 -26.48 17.71
CA GLY A 530 20.78 -26.77 19.12
C GLY A 530 21.39 -25.62 19.91
N TRP A 531 21.25 -24.38 19.43
CA TRP A 531 21.56 -23.18 20.21
C TRP A 531 20.47 -22.91 21.24
N GLU A 532 20.87 -22.48 22.43
CA GLU A 532 19.97 -21.89 23.42
C GLU A 532 19.80 -20.41 23.07
N VAL A 533 18.55 -19.94 23.03
CA VAL A 533 18.21 -18.59 22.56
C VAL A 533 17.38 -17.87 23.61
N GLU A 534 17.87 -16.71 24.04
CA GLU A 534 17.16 -15.74 24.87
C GLU A 534 16.79 -14.51 24.03
N THR A 535 15.58 -14.02 24.23
CA THR A 535 15.08 -12.81 23.56
C THR A 535 14.85 -11.72 24.59
N PHE A 536 15.38 -10.53 24.35
CA PHE A 536 15.26 -9.38 25.25
C PHE A 536 14.43 -8.28 24.60
N GLU A 537 13.33 -7.89 25.25
CA GLU A 537 12.42 -6.86 24.74
C GLU A 537 13.11 -5.50 24.59
N VAL A 538 12.91 -4.84 23.46
CA VAL A 538 13.37 -3.48 23.21
C VAL A 538 12.14 -2.59 23.10
N ALA A 539 12.13 -1.50 23.86
CA ALA A 539 11.02 -0.56 23.87
C ALA A 539 10.68 -0.08 22.44
N PRO A 540 9.41 0.14 22.11
CA PRO A 540 9.03 0.69 20.81
C PRO A 540 9.76 2.01 20.51
N GLN A 541 10.05 2.26 19.24
CA GLN A 541 10.74 3.49 18.83
C GLN A 541 9.90 4.72 19.15
N ALA A 542 10.53 5.86 19.44
CA ALA A 542 9.82 7.08 19.82
C ALA A 542 8.86 7.61 18.73
N ASN A 543 9.18 7.36 17.46
CA ASN A 543 8.35 7.67 16.30
C ASN A 543 7.31 6.56 15.98
N ASN A 544 7.32 5.44 16.70
CA ASN A 544 6.38 4.33 16.60
C ASN A 544 6.13 3.68 17.98
N PRO A 545 5.57 4.42 18.96
CA PRO A 545 5.42 3.96 20.35
C PRO A 545 4.46 2.78 20.50
N ASP A 546 3.59 2.58 19.51
CA ASP A 546 2.63 1.48 19.41
C ASP A 546 3.12 0.33 18.50
N GLY A 547 4.40 0.35 18.11
CA GLY A 547 5.01 -0.67 17.28
C GLY A 547 4.88 -2.09 17.87
N PRO A 548 4.99 -3.15 17.03
CA PRO A 548 5.00 -4.53 17.53
C PRO A 548 6.12 -4.70 18.57
N MET A 549 6.00 -5.68 19.48
CA MET A 549 7.10 -6.02 20.38
C MET A 549 8.30 -6.51 19.57
N ARG A 550 9.48 -5.96 19.88
CA ARG A 550 10.75 -6.16 19.15
C ARG A 550 11.74 -6.69 20.16
N HIS A 551 12.63 -7.58 19.73
CA HIS A 551 13.55 -8.22 20.65
C HIS A 551 14.94 -8.30 20.05
N ASN A 552 15.94 -8.01 20.88
CA ASN A 552 17.28 -8.49 20.65
C ASN A 552 17.31 -10.01 20.87
N ILE A 553 18.22 -10.69 20.17
CA ILE A 553 18.41 -12.14 20.26
C ILE A 553 19.81 -12.38 20.78
N PHE A 554 19.92 -13.06 21.91
CA PHE A 554 21.18 -13.58 22.43
C PHE A 554 21.17 -15.10 22.35
N ALA A 555 22.18 -15.70 21.73
CA ALA A 555 22.24 -17.15 21.59
C ALA A 555 23.63 -17.69 21.92
N TYR A 556 23.65 -18.86 22.57
CA TYR A 556 24.85 -19.53 23.07
C TYR A 556 24.62 -21.06 23.14
N ARG A 557 25.67 -21.83 23.39
CA ARG A 557 25.54 -23.28 23.56
C ARG A 557 24.97 -23.62 24.95
N PRO A 558 24.06 -24.60 25.07
CA PRO A 558 23.44 -24.94 26.35
C PRO A 558 24.46 -25.09 27.49
N GLY A 559 24.22 -24.38 28.59
CA GLY A 559 25.12 -24.37 29.77
C GLY A 559 26.46 -23.65 29.58
N CYS A 560 26.65 -22.89 28.49
CA CYS A 560 27.90 -22.18 28.17
C CYS A 560 27.75 -20.65 28.13
N ARG A 561 26.65 -20.11 28.67
CA ARG A 561 26.33 -18.67 28.63
C ARG A 561 27.49 -17.80 29.13
N ASP A 562 28.07 -18.18 30.26
CA ASP A 562 29.16 -17.50 30.95
C ASP A 562 30.55 -17.74 30.33
N ARG A 563 30.64 -18.63 29.34
CA ARG A 563 31.89 -19.02 28.66
C ARG A 563 32.09 -18.37 27.29
N VAL A 564 31.13 -17.59 26.82
CA VAL A 564 31.20 -16.87 25.54
C VAL A 564 32.35 -15.85 25.59
N GLU A 565 33.40 -16.08 24.80
CA GLU A 565 34.56 -15.19 24.64
C GLU A 565 34.44 -14.35 23.35
N VAL A 566 33.86 -14.90 22.28
CA VAL A 566 33.64 -14.21 21.00
C VAL A 566 32.15 -14.12 20.69
N LEU A 567 31.66 -12.90 20.44
CA LEU A 567 30.25 -12.62 20.13
C LEU A 567 30.11 -12.14 18.68
N PHE A 568 29.40 -12.91 17.85
CA PHE A 568 28.96 -12.44 16.54
C PHE A 568 27.77 -11.49 16.69
N ASN A 569 27.84 -10.32 16.06
CA ASN A 569 26.81 -9.29 16.18
C ASN A 569 26.50 -8.64 14.84
N THR A 570 25.23 -8.37 14.58
CA THR A 570 24.76 -7.50 13.51
C THR A 570 23.29 -7.15 13.74
N HIS A 571 22.74 -6.22 12.96
CA HIS A 571 21.36 -5.78 13.11
C HIS A 571 20.37 -6.59 12.26
N LEU A 572 19.09 -6.49 12.59
CA LEU A 572 18.00 -7.24 11.94
C LEU A 572 17.11 -6.37 11.06
N ASP A 573 17.07 -5.08 11.34
CA ASP A 573 16.26 -4.14 10.59
C ASP A 573 16.90 -3.71 9.28
N THR A 574 16.06 -3.19 8.38
CA THR A 574 16.44 -2.64 7.08
C THR A 574 15.67 -1.34 6.82
N VAL A 575 16.16 -0.48 5.93
CA VAL A 575 15.37 0.66 5.45
C VAL A 575 14.21 0.26 4.51
N PRO A 576 13.09 1.01 4.46
CA PRO A 576 12.04 0.83 3.45
C PRO A 576 12.44 1.36 2.06
N PRO A 577 11.81 0.88 0.95
CA PRO A 577 10.85 -0.20 0.88
C PRO A 577 11.51 -1.59 0.94
N HIS A 578 10.75 -2.58 1.42
CA HIS A 578 11.11 -4.01 1.38
C HIS A 578 10.87 -4.59 -0.01
N PHE A 579 11.77 -5.46 -0.47
CA PHE A 579 11.58 -6.30 -1.66
C PHE A 579 12.33 -7.63 -1.49
N ASP A 580 11.73 -8.70 -2.02
CA ASP A 580 12.17 -10.06 -1.80
C ASP A 580 13.45 -10.42 -2.56
N SER A 581 14.06 -11.53 -2.15
CA SER A 581 15.27 -12.05 -2.76
C SER A 581 15.04 -12.62 -4.15
N TYR A 582 15.91 -12.25 -5.07
CA TYR A 582 16.01 -12.88 -6.38
C TYR A 582 17.46 -13.00 -6.81
N LEU A 583 17.70 -13.90 -7.78
CA LEU A 583 19.02 -14.13 -8.36
C LEU A 583 19.08 -13.50 -9.73
N ASP A 584 20.17 -12.80 -10.01
CA ASP A 584 20.52 -12.38 -11.36
C ASP A 584 22.01 -12.59 -11.61
N LYS A 585 22.46 -12.18 -12.80
CA LYS A 585 23.85 -12.26 -13.21
C LYS A 585 24.37 -10.84 -13.43
N ASP A 586 25.48 -10.52 -12.80
CA ASP A 586 26.15 -9.24 -13.03
C ASP A 586 26.62 -9.15 -14.50
N PRO A 587 26.15 -8.16 -15.28
CA PRO A 587 26.53 -8.03 -16.68
C PRO A 587 28.03 -7.80 -16.88
N ASP A 588 28.71 -7.17 -15.91
CA ASP A 588 30.12 -6.81 -16.05
C ASP A 588 31.05 -7.96 -15.66
N SER A 589 30.86 -8.55 -14.47
CA SER A 589 31.72 -9.65 -13.99
C SER A 589 31.24 -11.04 -14.41
N GLY A 590 29.98 -11.19 -14.82
CA GLY A 590 29.35 -12.49 -15.07
C GLY A 590 29.09 -13.32 -13.81
N ARG A 591 29.36 -12.78 -12.61
CA ARG A 591 29.12 -13.47 -11.32
C ARG A 591 27.63 -13.44 -10.98
N GLN A 592 27.17 -14.45 -10.24
CA GLN A 592 25.78 -14.52 -9.79
C GLN A 592 25.58 -13.62 -8.56
N ARG A 593 24.54 -12.79 -8.57
CA ARG A 593 24.18 -11.92 -7.43
C ARG A 593 22.90 -12.40 -6.77
N LEU A 594 22.91 -12.36 -5.44
CA LEU A 594 21.71 -12.39 -4.60
C LEU A 594 21.30 -10.95 -4.33
N ARG A 595 20.14 -10.56 -4.87
CA ARG A 595 19.56 -9.22 -4.66
C ARG A 595 18.40 -9.31 -3.68
N GLY A 596 18.07 -8.19 -3.05
CA GLY A 596 16.98 -8.08 -2.07
C GLY A 596 17.27 -7.03 -1.01
N ARG A 597 16.25 -6.55 -0.31
CA ARG A 597 16.47 -5.62 0.82
C ARG A 597 17.11 -6.37 1.99
N GLY A 598 18.31 -5.96 2.38
CA GLY A 598 19.15 -6.65 3.35
C GLY A 598 20.16 -7.63 2.74
N ALA A 599 20.35 -7.63 1.41
CA ALA A 599 21.26 -8.55 0.74
C ALA A 599 22.72 -8.32 1.10
N CYS A 600 23.19 -7.08 1.24
CA CYS A 600 24.49 -6.78 1.83
C CYS A 600 24.37 -6.19 3.24
N ASP A 601 23.25 -5.53 3.56
CA ASP A 601 23.07 -4.75 4.78
C ASP A 601 21.79 -5.16 5.54
N THR A 602 21.77 -6.22 6.34
CA THR A 602 22.93 -7.07 6.70
C THR A 602 22.53 -8.56 6.83
N LYS A 603 21.38 -8.93 6.26
CA LYS A 603 20.74 -10.25 6.47
C LYS A 603 21.55 -11.42 5.92
N SER A 604 22.29 -11.21 4.83
CA SER A 604 23.23 -12.22 4.35
C SER A 604 24.42 -12.43 5.28
N LEU A 605 24.83 -11.39 6.01
CA LEU A 605 25.92 -11.47 6.98
C LEU A 605 25.47 -12.24 8.23
N SER A 606 24.25 -11.98 8.73
CA SER A 606 23.70 -12.78 9.84
C SER A 606 23.53 -14.26 9.47
N ALA A 607 23.08 -14.58 8.24
CA ALA A 607 23.05 -15.96 7.75
C ALA A 607 24.46 -16.59 7.74
N SER A 608 25.46 -15.84 7.27
CA SER A 608 26.86 -16.30 7.20
C SER A 608 27.46 -16.52 8.59
N MET A 609 27.18 -15.64 9.55
CA MET A 609 27.61 -15.79 10.95
C MET A 609 27.02 -17.05 11.59
N ILE A 610 25.71 -17.31 11.39
CA ILE A 610 25.05 -18.49 11.98
C ILE A 610 25.69 -19.78 11.45
N VAL A 611 25.91 -19.87 10.14
CA VAL A 611 26.57 -21.05 9.53
C VAL A 611 28.02 -21.17 10.00
N ALA A 612 28.75 -20.07 10.18
CA ALA A 612 30.11 -20.10 10.73
C ALA A 612 30.13 -20.60 12.18
N GLY A 613 29.19 -20.15 13.02
CA GLY A 613 29.05 -20.65 14.39
C GLY A 613 28.73 -22.15 14.43
N ASP A 614 27.87 -22.64 13.54
CA ASP A 614 27.59 -24.08 13.44
C ASP A 614 28.85 -24.89 13.08
N ARG A 615 29.73 -24.35 12.22
CA ARG A 615 31.04 -24.97 11.92
C ARG A 615 32.00 -24.93 13.11
N LEU A 616 32.02 -23.83 13.87
CA LEU A 616 32.82 -23.71 15.09
C LEU A 616 32.36 -24.66 16.21
N VAL A 617 31.06 -24.97 16.27
CA VAL A 617 30.54 -26.04 17.12
C VAL A 617 31.09 -27.39 16.67
N ALA A 618 31.06 -27.67 15.36
CA ALA A 618 31.59 -28.92 14.81
C ALA A 618 33.12 -29.07 14.99
N SER A 619 33.86 -27.96 15.06
CA SER A 619 35.31 -27.95 15.32
C SER A 619 35.68 -28.00 16.81
N GLY A 620 34.68 -27.95 17.72
CA GLY A 620 34.86 -28.16 19.16
C GLY A 620 35.12 -26.90 19.99
N VAL A 621 34.93 -25.70 19.42
CA VAL A 621 35.12 -24.40 20.13
C VAL A 621 33.83 -23.59 20.28
N GLY A 622 32.68 -24.16 19.88
CA GLY A 622 31.39 -23.47 19.91
C GLY A 622 30.89 -23.11 21.31
N ASP A 623 31.46 -23.66 22.39
CA ASP A 623 31.16 -23.28 23.77
C ASP A 623 31.72 -21.91 24.17
N LYS A 624 32.62 -21.34 23.36
CA LYS A 624 33.21 -20.01 23.54
C LYS A 624 32.63 -18.96 22.60
N VAL A 625 31.66 -19.31 21.77
CA VAL A 625 31.08 -18.44 20.75
C VAL A 625 29.60 -18.22 21.02
N GLY A 626 29.12 -17.02 20.77
CA GLY A 626 27.70 -16.67 20.85
C GLY A 626 27.28 -15.69 19.77
N PHE A 627 25.97 -15.40 19.73
CA PHE A 627 25.37 -14.43 18.84
C PHE A 627 24.62 -13.37 19.64
N LEU A 628 24.72 -12.11 19.22
CA LEU A 628 23.85 -11.03 19.65
C LEU A 628 23.31 -10.33 18.40
N PHE A 629 22.06 -10.57 18.04
CA PHE A 629 21.40 -9.84 16.95
C PHE A 629 20.49 -8.76 17.51
N VAL A 630 20.57 -7.55 16.97
CA VAL A 630 19.92 -6.37 17.54
C VAL A 630 18.96 -5.70 16.57
N VAL A 631 18.04 -4.90 17.10
CA VAL A 631 17.03 -4.17 16.33
C VAL A 631 17.31 -2.66 16.30
N SER A 632 16.84 -1.98 15.26
CA SER A 632 16.86 -0.51 15.13
C SER A 632 18.20 0.15 14.93
N GLU A 633 19.16 -0.54 14.32
CA GLU A 633 20.44 0.10 13.96
C GLU A 633 20.20 1.25 12.97
N GLU A 634 19.33 1.04 11.98
CA GLU A 634 19.09 1.97 10.86
C GLU A 634 18.44 3.30 11.27
N THR A 635 18.11 3.45 12.56
CA THR A 635 17.27 4.54 13.05
C THR A 635 17.82 5.18 14.32
N ASP A 636 17.76 4.50 15.46
CA ASP A 636 18.07 5.07 16.78
C ASP A 636 19.03 4.24 17.64
N HIS A 637 19.49 3.08 17.16
CA HIS A 637 20.38 2.16 17.87
C HIS A 637 19.81 1.70 19.23
N SER A 638 18.48 1.74 19.41
CA SER A 638 17.81 1.38 20.66
C SER A 638 18.06 -0.07 21.05
N GLY A 639 18.16 -0.98 20.08
CA GLY A 639 18.47 -2.39 20.33
C GLY A 639 19.85 -2.55 20.95
N MET A 640 20.89 -2.01 20.33
CA MET A 640 22.23 -2.13 20.87
C MET A 640 22.39 -1.40 22.22
N THR A 641 21.78 -0.23 22.36
CA THR A 641 21.79 0.51 23.63
C THR A 641 21.18 -0.33 24.76
N ALA A 642 20.03 -0.95 24.51
CA ALA A 642 19.37 -1.82 25.48
C ALA A 642 20.21 -3.05 25.83
N ALA A 643 20.92 -3.62 24.84
CA ALA A 643 21.76 -4.81 25.01
C ALA A 643 22.85 -4.62 26.09
N ASN A 644 23.34 -3.39 26.32
CA ASN A 644 24.30 -3.15 27.40
C ASN A 644 23.78 -3.59 28.77
N SER A 645 22.53 -3.28 29.06
CA SER A 645 21.89 -3.62 30.34
C SER A 645 21.32 -5.04 30.37
N GLN A 646 20.89 -5.54 29.20
CA GLN A 646 20.18 -6.81 29.07
C GLN A 646 21.13 -8.01 28.97
N VAL A 647 22.22 -7.85 28.21
CA VAL A 647 23.14 -8.93 27.86
C VAL A 647 24.51 -8.72 28.50
N GLY A 648 24.97 -7.48 28.67
CA GLY A 648 26.33 -7.18 29.13
C GLY A 648 26.75 -7.95 30.39
N ASN A 649 25.91 -8.02 31.41
CA ASN A 649 26.23 -8.75 32.65
C ASN A 649 26.12 -10.28 32.53
N LEU A 650 25.56 -10.81 31.43
CA LEU A 650 25.35 -12.24 31.21
C LEU A 650 26.53 -12.94 30.53
N ILE A 651 27.52 -12.17 30.06
CA ILE A 651 28.68 -12.64 29.30
C ILE A 651 30.01 -12.21 29.94
N PRO A 652 30.30 -12.62 31.19
CA PRO A 652 31.49 -12.18 31.93
C PRO A 652 32.83 -12.59 31.31
N SER A 653 32.84 -13.54 30.37
CA SER A 653 34.04 -13.98 29.66
C SER A 653 34.26 -13.27 28.31
N LEU A 654 33.41 -12.29 27.96
CA LEU A 654 33.49 -11.60 26.68
C LEU A 654 34.86 -10.95 26.49
N LYS A 655 35.55 -11.30 25.41
CA LYS A 655 36.82 -10.66 24.99
C LYS A 655 36.68 -9.94 23.67
N TYR A 656 35.85 -10.44 22.77
CA TYR A 656 35.78 -9.94 21.40
C TYR A 656 34.34 -9.92 20.87
N VAL A 657 34.01 -8.86 20.13
CA VAL A 657 32.73 -8.75 19.39
C VAL A 657 33.04 -8.55 17.92
N ILE A 658 32.54 -9.44 17.06
CA ILE A 658 32.64 -9.30 15.60
C ILE A 658 31.33 -8.72 15.09
N VAL A 659 31.36 -7.44 14.67
CA VAL A 659 30.21 -6.71 14.12
C VAL A 659 30.20 -6.82 12.60
N GLY A 660 29.07 -7.28 12.06
CA GLY A 660 28.84 -7.52 10.64
C GLY A 660 28.25 -6.32 9.94
N GLU A 661 29.00 -5.76 8.98
CA GLU A 661 28.59 -4.65 8.11
C GLU A 661 29.23 -4.83 6.73
N PRO A 662 28.68 -4.25 5.64
CA PRO A 662 29.21 -4.42 4.28
C PRO A 662 30.49 -3.61 4.05
N THR A 663 31.63 -4.12 4.55
CA THR A 663 32.95 -3.47 4.53
C THR A 663 33.79 -3.79 3.30
N ALA A 664 33.16 -4.35 2.25
CA ALA A 664 33.83 -4.88 1.06
C ALA A 664 34.91 -5.93 1.40
N GLY A 665 34.68 -6.73 2.45
CA GLY A 665 35.60 -7.77 2.91
C GLY A 665 36.86 -7.24 3.62
N LYS A 666 36.84 -5.99 4.10
CA LYS A 666 37.96 -5.39 4.84
C LYS A 666 37.69 -5.38 6.34
N VAL A 667 38.69 -5.69 7.14
CA VAL A 667 38.65 -5.47 8.60
C VAL A 667 38.91 -4.00 8.87
N ILE A 668 37.98 -3.33 9.53
CA ILE A 668 38.05 -1.88 9.70
C ILE A 668 38.95 -1.49 10.86
N VAL A 669 39.87 -0.56 10.62
CA VAL A 669 40.80 -0.03 11.63
C VAL A 669 40.34 1.30 12.21
N ASN A 670 39.46 2.02 11.50
CA ASN A 670 38.90 3.29 11.93
C ASN A 670 37.50 3.48 11.30
N GLN A 671 36.58 4.00 12.08
CA GLN A 671 35.19 4.27 11.68
C GLN A 671 34.81 5.72 11.99
N LYS A 672 34.14 6.40 11.05
CA LYS A 672 33.60 7.75 11.29
C LYS A 672 32.45 7.73 12.31
N GLY A 673 32.32 8.82 13.07
CA GLY A 673 31.16 9.08 13.92
C GLY A 673 30.02 9.74 13.13
N VAL A 674 28.91 10.03 13.82
CA VAL A 674 27.79 10.79 13.27
C VAL A 674 27.33 11.88 14.21
N VAL A 675 26.86 12.99 13.65
CA VAL A 675 26.09 14.01 14.39
C VAL A 675 24.90 14.42 13.54
N LYS A 676 23.70 14.26 14.09
CA LYS A 676 22.45 14.68 13.44
C LYS A 676 21.89 15.88 14.20
N ILE A 677 21.79 17.03 13.54
CA ILE A 677 21.32 18.29 14.13
C ILE A 677 20.12 18.81 13.35
N ARG A 678 19.15 19.36 14.05
CA ARG A 678 18.02 20.09 13.48
C ARG A 678 18.10 21.55 13.87
N LEU A 679 18.03 22.40 12.86
CA LEU A 679 17.98 23.85 13.02
C LEU A 679 16.56 24.34 12.82
N THR A 680 16.04 25.15 13.74
CA THR A 680 14.71 25.77 13.63
C THR A 680 14.86 27.29 13.73
N ALA A 681 14.59 27.99 12.63
CA ALA A 681 14.53 29.45 12.59
C ALA A 681 13.11 29.96 12.88
N LYS A 682 13.00 30.97 13.74
CA LYS A 682 11.75 31.68 14.09
C LYS A 682 11.87 33.15 13.67
N GLY A 683 11.21 33.48 12.58
CA GLY A 683 11.12 34.82 12.00
C GLY A 683 9.88 35.56 12.46
N VAL A 684 9.59 36.67 11.77
CA VAL A 684 8.38 37.48 11.98
C VAL A 684 7.69 37.63 10.62
N ALA A 685 6.46 37.13 10.51
CA ALA A 685 5.69 37.23 9.27
C ALA A 685 5.36 38.70 8.95
N ALA A 686 5.49 39.05 7.68
CA ALA A 686 5.04 40.32 7.12
C ALA A 686 4.73 40.13 5.63
N HIS A 687 3.94 41.02 5.04
CA HIS A 687 3.72 41.03 3.60
C HIS A 687 5.05 41.29 2.88
N SER A 688 5.39 40.50 1.86
CA SER A 688 6.72 40.56 1.20
C SER A 688 7.04 41.93 0.58
N GLY A 689 6.00 42.71 0.23
CA GLY A 689 6.12 44.11 -0.21
C GLY A 689 6.58 45.11 0.87
N TYR A 690 6.59 44.74 2.15
CA TYR A 690 7.05 45.59 3.26
C TYR A 690 8.08 44.85 4.13
N PRO A 691 9.27 44.53 3.59
CA PRO A 691 10.22 43.62 4.25
C PRO A 691 10.80 44.16 5.56
N HIS A 692 10.71 45.47 5.81
CA HIS A 692 11.15 46.11 7.06
C HIS A 692 10.22 45.84 8.26
N LEU A 693 9.03 45.27 8.04
CA LEU A 693 8.05 44.96 9.10
C LEU A 693 8.20 43.54 9.67
N GLY A 694 9.09 42.72 9.10
CA GLY A 694 9.27 41.34 9.53
C GLY A 694 10.66 40.82 9.22
N THR A 695 10.85 39.52 9.40
CA THR A 695 12.14 38.86 9.15
C THR A 695 11.87 37.44 8.71
N SER A 696 12.37 37.07 7.54
CA SER A 696 12.12 35.74 6.96
C SER A 696 13.00 34.68 7.60
N ALA A 697 12.37 33.70 8.26
CA ALA A 697 13.03 32.51 8.78
C ALA A 697 13.75 31.72 7.68
N ILE A 698 13.20 31.69 6.46
CA ILE A 698 13.83 31.03 5.30
C ILE A 698 15.13 31.75 4.94
N HIS A 699 15.14 33.08 4.85
CA HIS A 699 16.35 33.82 4.47
C HIS A 699 17.48 33.60 5.48
N THR A 700 17.17 33.71 6.79
CA THR A 700 18.15 33.46 7.85
C THR A 700 18.70 32.03 7.79
N LEU A 701 17.83 31.02 7.63
CA LEU A 701 18.27 29.64 7.58
C LEU A 701 19.11 29.36 6.33
N THR A 702 18.75 29.91 5.17
CA THR A 702 19.54 29.79 3.93
C THR A 702 20.95 30.37 4.11
N GLU A 703 21.08 31.54 4.73
CA GLU A 703 22.39 32.15 5.01
C GLU A 703 23.21 31.29 5.99
N LEU A 704 22.58 30.81 7.07
CA LEU A 704 23.22 29.96 8.07
C LEU A 704 23.69 28.64 7.47
N LEU A 705 22.85 27.98 6.66
CA LEU A 705 23.21 26.72 5.99
C LEU A 705 24.38 26.93 5.04
N HIS A 706 24.45 28.05 4.33
CA HIS A 706 25.61 28.39 3.51
C HIS A 706 26.89 28.49 4.36
N LYS A 707 26.83 29.17 5.53
CA LYS A 707 27.97 29.26 6.46
C LYS A 707 28.39 27.89 7.00
N VAL A 708 27.43 27.03 7.35
CA VAL A 708 27.68 25.66 7.82
C VAL A 708 28.37 24.82 6.73
N MET A 709 27.91 24.89 5.48
CA MET A 709 28.50 24.14 4.36
C MET A 709 29.89 24.66 3.97
N ALA A 710 30.15 25.96 4.13
CA ALA A 710 31.44 26.58 3.83
C ALA A 710 32.45 26.50 4.99
N TYR A 711 32.03 26.04 6.18
CA TYR A 711 32.91 25.98 7.34
C TYR A 711 34.03 24.95 7.11
N PRO A 712 35.29 25.25 7.47
CA PRO A 712 36.40 24.31 7.36
C PRO A 712 36.30 23.24 8.46
N TRP A 713 35.46 22.23 8.23
CA TRP A 713 35.25 21.15 9.18
C TRP A 713 36.54 20.36 9.46
N PRO A 714 36.68 19.77 10.66
CA PRO A 714 37.87 18.98 11.02
C PRO A 714 38.08 17.79 10.07
N LYS A 715 39.34 17.39 9.92
CA LYS A 715 39.74 16.26 9.09
C LYS A 715 40.78 15.42 9.83
N ASP A 716 40.82 14.13 9.52
CA ASP A 716 41.77 13.17 10.07
C ASP A 716 42.56 12.51 8.93
N ASP A 717 43.83 12.21 9.17
CA ASP A 717 44.73 11.67 8.14
C ASP A 717 44.31 10.26 7.64
N VAL A 718 43.50 9.54 8.41
CA VAL A 718 43.04 8.18 8.11
C VAL A 718 41.57 8.16 7.70
N LEU A 719 40.69 8.89 8.41
CA LEU A 719 39.25 8.94 8.13
C LEU A 719 38.87 9.97 7.06
N GLY A 720 39.76 10.89 6.70
CA GLY A 720 39.51 11.96 5.73
C GLY A 720 38.73 13.14 6.33
N ASP A 721 37.91 13.78 5.49
CA ASP A 721 37.19 15.00 5.87
C ASP A 721 35.95 14.72 6.73
N THR A 722 35.54 15.66 7.58
CA THR A 722 34.19 15.66 8.15
C THR A 722 33.22 16.19 7.10
N ASP A 723 32.25 15.37 6.72
CA ASP A 723 31.27 15.70 5.67
C ASP A 723 29.97 16.20 6.32
N VAL A 724 29.33 17.23 5.73
CA VAL A 724 28.01 17.71 6.13
C VAL A 724 27.00 17.57 4.99
N ASN A 725 25.82 17.03 5.29
CA ASN A 725 24.70 16.94 4.37
C ASN A 725 23.47 17.66 4.96
N VAL A 726 22.86 18.56 4.19
CA VAL A 726 21.56 19.16 4.53
C VAL A 726 20.46 18.30 3.92
N GLY A 727 19.99 17.31 4.68
CA GLY A 727 19.09 16.27 4.15
C GLY A 727 17.63 16.69 3.99
N ARG A 728 17.16 17.72 4.71
CA ARG A 728 15.77 18.21 4.63
C ARG A 728 15.67 19.68 4.99
N ILE A 729 14.85 20.44 4.27
CA ILE A 729 14.49 21.84 4.57
C ILE A 729 12.98 22.00 4.38
N GLU A 730 12.31 22.70 5.29
CA GLU A 730 10.87 22.95 5.26
C GLU A 730 10.53 24.30 5.92
N GLY A 731 9.78 25.17 5.25
CA GLY A 731 9.37 26.46 5.81
C GLY A 731 8.58 27.34 4.84
N GLY A 732 7.90 28.35 5.39
CA GLY A 732 7.04 29.28 4.64
C GLY A 732 5.58 28.87 4.58
N GLN A 733 4.69 29.87 4.47
CA GLN A 733 3.24 29.70 4.48
C GLN A 733 2.53 30.27 3.23
N ALA A 734 3.17 31.20 2.51
CA ALA A 734 2.65 31.81 1.27
C ALA A 734 3.75 32.55 0.51
N ASP A 735 3.64 32.63 -0.83
CA ASP A 735 4.62 33.29 -1.71
C ASP A 735 4.78 34.80 -1.43
N ASN A 736 3.71 35.45 -0.98
CA ASN A 736 3.65 36.89 -0.71
C ASN A 736 3.87 37.25 0.77
N ALA A 737 4.43 36.34 1.57
CA ALA A 737 4.70 36.55 2.99
C ALA A 737 6.14 36.20 3.37
N LEU A 738 6.75 36.98 4.27
CA LEU A 738 7.97 36.55 4.95
C LEU A 738 7.66 35.35 5.83
N ALA A 739 8.49 34.31 5.75
CA ALA A 739 8.28 33.08 6.50
C ALA A 739 8.49 33.29 8.00
N GLU A 740 7.50 32.94 8.83
CA GLU A 740 7.66 32.98 10.30
C GLU A 740 8.45 31.80 10.85
N ARG A 741 8.51 30.68 10.11
CA ARG A 741 9.18 29.46 10.56
C ARG A 741 9.83 28.73 9.40
N CYS A 742 11.05 28.25 9.63
CA CYS A 742 11.76 27.35 8.73
C CYS A 742 12.61 26.38 9.54
N ARG A 743 12.71 25.13 9.10
CA ARG A 743 13.48 24.07 9.76
C ARG A 743 14.35 23.33 8.74
N ALA A 744 15.58 23.01 9.14
CA ALA A 744 16.49 22.16 8.38
C ALA A 744 17.03 21.03 9.25
N THR A 745 17.29 19.86 8.66
CA THR A 745 17.96 18.73 9.32
C THR A 745 19.26 18.43 8.61
N LEU A 746 20.35 18.42 9.38
CA LEU A 746 21.71 18.21 8.93
C LEU A 746 22.26 16.91 9.51
N MET A 747 23.10 16.25 8.73
CA MET A 747 23.81 15.05 9.13
C MET A 747 25.30 15.24 8.83
N PHE A 748 26.12 15.09 9.87
CA PHE A 748 27.56 15.15 9.79
C PHE A 748 28.14 13.74 9.90
N ARG A 749 29.09 13.39 9.03
CA ARG A 749 29.96 12.22 9.18
C ARG A 749 31.28 12.71 9.76
N VAL A 750 31.48 12.49 11.05
CA VAL A 750 32.53 13.18 11.82
C VAL A 750 33.79 12.32 11.95
N THR A 751 34.95 12.97 11.91
CA THR A 751 36.27 12.31 12.04
C THR A 751 36.96 12.60 13.37
N GLU A 752 36.46 13.60 14.11
CA GLU A 752 36.88 13.95 15.46
C GLU A 752 35.67 14.00 16.41
N SER A 753 35.85 14.56 17.60
CA SER A 753 34.83 14.62 18.62
C SER A 753 33.54 15.27 18.13
N SER A 754 32.41 14.58 18.36
CA SER A 754 31.07 15.06 18.04
C SER A 754 30.75 16.41 18.70
N ALA A 755 31.29 16.66 19.89
CA ALA A 755 31.09 17.88 20.66
C ALA A 755 31.60 19.12 19.90
N ARG A 756 32.74 19.01 19.23
CA ARG A 756 33.33 20.12 18.46
C ARG A 756 32.41 20.59 17.34
N ILE A 757 31.73 19.65 16.67
CA ILE A 757 30.79 19.97 15.59
C ILE A 757 29.57 20.70 16.14
N ILE A 758 29.03 20.20 17.25
CA ILE A 758 27.87 20.79 17.94
C ILE A 758 28.20 22.22 18.39
N GLU A 759 29.33 22.43 19.07
CA GLU A 759 29.77 23.76 19.53
C GLU A 759 29.90 24.77 18.39
N VAL A 760 30.46 24.36 17.24
CA VAL A 760 30.58 25.23 16.07
C VAL A 760 29.20 25.55 15.49
N VAL A 761 28.32 24.56 15.33
CA VAL A 761 26.96 24.79 14.80
C VAL A 761 26.16 25.69 15.73
N GLU A 762 26.22 25.47 17.04
CA GLU A 762 25.57 26.33 18.04
C GLU A 762 26.12 27.76 17.98
N SER A 763 27.44 27.93 17.87
CA SER A 763 28.07 29.24 17.68
C SER A 763 27.60 29.93 16.39
N LEU A 764 27.48 29.21 15.29
CA LEU A 764 26.95 29.75 14.03
C LEU A 764 25.47 30.15 14.17
N CYS A 765 24.67 29.40 14.93
CA CYS A 765 23.27 29.74 15.21
C CYS A 765 23.15 31.02 16.06
N VAL A 766 23.98 31.16 17.10
CA VAL A 766 24.01 32.36 17.96
C VAL A 766 24.41 33.60 17.15
N ASN A 767 25.29 33.45 16.17
CA ASN A 767 25.74 34.53 15.29
C ASN A 767 24.87 34.71 14.03
N ALA A 768 23.73 34.02 13.92
CA ALA A 768 22.83 34.18 12.80
C ALA A 768 22.17 35.57 12.82
N THR A 769 22.09 36.19 11.65
CA THR A 769 21.47 37.51 11.48
C THR A 769 20.02 37.38 11.00
N GLY A 770 19.13 38.18 11.59
CA GLY A 770 17.70 38.16 11.29
C GLY A 770 16.88 37.37 12.31
N ALA A 771 16.39 36.19 11.92
CA ALA A 771 15.55 35.34 12.77
C ALA A 771 16.38 34.65 13.87
N SER A 772 15.75 34.33 15.01
CA SER A 772 16.41 33.48 16.01
C SER A 772 16.46 32.04 15.51
N VAL A 773 17.57 31.33 15.78
CA VAL A 773 17.76 29.94 15.35
C VAL A 773 18.10 29.08 16.55
N GLU A 774 17.37 27.98 16.73
CA GLU A 774 17.62 26.97 17.74
C GLU A 774 18.22 25.72 17.08
N ALA A 775 19.28 25.17 17.66
CA ALA A 775 19.86 23.88 17.27
C ALA A 775 19.43 22.79 18.25
N GLU A 776 18.94 21.67 17.72
CA GLU A 776 18.55 20.47 18.47
C GLU A 776 19.42 19.30 17.98
N VAL A 777 20.24 18.73 18.87
CA VAL A 777 21.00 17.50 18.57
C VAL A 777 20.04 16.31 18.65
N ILE A 778 19.76 15.67 17.52
CA ILE A 778 18.86 14.51 17.42
C ILE A 778 19.58 13.23 17.86
N SER A 779 20.79 13.01 17.35
CA SER A 779 21.62 11.84 17.69
C SER A 779 23.09 12.15 17.45
N ARG A 780 23.97 11.46 18.18
CA ARG A 780 25.43 11.55 17.99
C ARG A 780 26.14 10.29 18.44
N ASN A 781 27.26 9.98 17.79
CA ASN A 781 28.25 9.02 18.26
C ASN A 781 29.66 9.45 17.86
N GLU A 782 30.65 9.00 18.63
CA GLU A 782 32.06 9.33 18.40
C GLU A 782 32.67 8.42 17.32
N PRO A 783 33.70 8.90 16.58
CA PRO A 783 34.53 8.04 15.75
C PRO A 783 35.17 6.91 16.58
N VAL A 784 35.30 5.72 15.99
CA VAL A 784 35.84 4.55 16.68
C VAL A 784 37.23 4.20 16.14
N ASN A 785 38.21 4.11 17.04
CA ASN A 785 39.58 3.67 16.73
C ASN A 785 39.74 2.18 17.03
N MET A 786 39.95 1.40 15.98
CA MET A 786 40.13 -0.05 16.03
C MET A 786 41.51 -0.47 15.51
N LYS A 787 42.53 0.40 15.57
CA LYS A 787 43.88 0.09 15.03
C LYS A 787 44.50 -1.18 15.64
N TYR A 788 44.08 -1.56 16.86
CA TYR A 788 44.49 -2.79 17.53
C TYR A 788 44.15 -4.06 16.74
N VAL A 789 43.15 -4.04 15.84
CA VAL A 789 42.75 -5.24 15.07
C VAL A 789 43.87 -5.75 14.16
N LYS A 790 44.82 -4.89 13.77
CA LYS A 790 46.01 -5.29 13.00
C LYS A 790 46.93 -6.26 13.75
N GLU A 791 46.91 -6.20 15.08
CA GLU A 791 47.68 -7.10 15.93
C GLU A 791 46.93 -8.39 16.22
N LEU A 792 45.60 -8.37 16.13
CA LEU A 792 44.70 -9.49 16.46
C LEU A 792 44.49 -10.42 15.26
N VAL A 793 44.26 -9.86 14.08
CA VAL A 793 43.84 -10.59 12.88
C VAL A 793 44.93 -10.50 11.81
N LYS A 794 45.19 -11.62 11.13
CA LYS A 794 46.10 -11.74 9.99
C LYS A 794 45.37 -12.32 8.78
N GLY A 795 45.88 -12.05 7.58
CA GLY A 795 45.34 -12.64 6.34
C GLY A 795 44.12 -11.92 5.74
N HIS A 796 43.61 -10.88 6.40
CA HIS A 796 42.50 -10.04 5.92
C HIS A 796 42.98 -8.66 5.49
N PRO A 797 42.43 -8.05 4.42
CA PRO A 797 42.72 -6.68 4.06
C PRO A 797 42.15 -5.72 5.10
N PHE A 798 42.83 -4.60 5.35
CA PHE A 798 42.37 -3.57 6.29
C PHE A 798 41.78 -2.36 5.57
N GLY A 799 40.79 -1.71 6.18
CA GLY A 799 40.11 -0.55 5.62
C GLY A 799 39.62 0.45 6.66
N VAL A 800 38.95 1.49 6.19
CA VAL A 800 38.27 2.50 7.01
C VAL A 800 36.79 2.53 6.65
N ALA A 801 35.92 2.74 7.63
CA ALA A 801 34.47 2.87 7.41
C ALA A 801 34.06 4.34 7.49
N ALA A 802 33.40 4.83 6.43
CA ALA A 802 32.89 6.19 6.35
C ALA A 802 31.49 6.37 6.99
N PHE A 803 30.93 5.29 7.54
CA PHE A 803 29.62 5.22 8.19
C PHE A 803 29.77 4.84 9.66
N ASN A 804 28.75 5.15 10.48
CA ASN A 804 28.67 4.71 11.87
C ASN A 804 27.99 3.34 11.95
N THR A 805 28.14 2.67 13.09
CA THR A 805 27.62 1.33 13.38
C THR A 805 27.25 1.25 14.86
N ASP A 806 26.65 0.13 15.26
CA ASP A 806 26.31 -0.16 16.65
C ASP A 806 27.50 -0.26 17.62
N ILE A 807 28.75 -0.32 17.15
CA ILE A 807 29.95 -0.43 18.01
C ILE A 807 29.99 0.71 19.04
N SER A 808 29.71 1.94 18.63
CA SER A 808 29.70 3.10 19.53
C SER A 808 28.62 3.01 20.62
N PHE A 809 27.53 2.29 20.34
CA PHE A 809 26.39 2.14 21.25
C PHE A 809 26.55 0.94 22.20
N PHE A 810 27.50 0.03 21.93
CA PHE A 810 27.87 -1.07 22.83
C PHE A 810 29.11 -0.79 23.70
N ALA A 811 29.67 0.43 23.60
CA ALA A 811 30.86 0.84 24.33
C ALA A 811 30.82 0.54 25.85
N PRO A 812 29.71 0.76 26.59
CA PRO A 812 29.66 0.43 28.02
C PRO A 812 29.94 -1.04 28.32
N THR A 813 29.46 -1.97 27.49
CA THR A 813 29.73 -3.40 27.67
C THR A 813 31.15 -3.77 27.27
N LEU A 814 31.67 -3.17 26.19
CA LEU A 814 33.06 -3.37 25.78
C LEU A 814 34.03 -2.92 26.87
N GLU A 815 33.78 -1.75 27.46
CA GLU A 815 34.58 -1.20 28.57
C GLU A 815 34.46 -2.05 29.84
N MET A 816 33.26 -2.52 30.17
CA MET A 816 33.02 -3.37 31.35
C MET A 816 33.87 -4.64 31.34
N HIS A 817 34.08 -5.24 30.17
CA HIS A 817 34.79 -6.51 30.02
C HIS A 817 36.20 -6.38 29.44
N ASP A 818 36.69 -5.16 29.21
CA ASP A 818 37.92 -4.91 28.43
C ASP A 818 37.91 -5.64 27.06
N ALA A 819 36.73 -5.71 26.45
CA ALA A 819 36.49 -6.42 25.21
C ALA A 819 36.77 -5.52 23.99
N LYS A 820 37.19 -6.15 22.88
CA LYS A 820 37.57 -5.46 21.64
C LYS A 820 36.57 -5.75 20.53
N ALA A 821 36.21 -4.71 19.77
CA ALA A 821 35.33 -4.83 18.61
C ALA A 821 36.13 -5.05 17.32
N ILE A 822 35.59 -5.88 16.43
CA ILE A 822 36.10 -6.14 15.09
C ILE A 822 34.95 -5.89 14.13
N LEU A 823 35.14 -5.00 13.16
CA LEU A 823 34.12 -4.69 12.15
C LEU A 823 34.48 -5.31 10.81
N PHE A 824 33.63 -6.19 10.30
CA PHE A 824 33.89 -6.96 9.07
C PHE A 824 32.62 -7.55 8.44
N GLY A 825 32.52 -7.45 7.12
CA GLY A 825 31.56 -8.22 6.32
C GLY A 825 31.82 -8.10 4.82
N LEU A 826 31.26 -9.03 4.04
CA LEU A 826 31.28 -8.96 2.58
C LEU A 826 30.09 -8.15 2.05
N GLY A 827 30.12 -7.79 0.76
CA GLY A 827 29.23 -6.77 0.21
C GLY A 827 29.78 -5.36 0.48
N ASP A 828 29.27 -4.38 -0.26
CA ASP A 828 29.76 -3.00 -0.21
C ASP A 828 28.64 -2.07 0.29
N ILE A 829 28.96 -1.21 1.26
CA ILE A 829 28.03 -0.19 1.79
C ILE A 829 27.52 0.73 0.67
N CYS A 830 28.28 0.89 -0.42
CA CYS A 830 27.87 1.69 -1.57
C CYS A 830 26.66 1.08 -2.28
N ASP A 831 26.35 -0.20 -2.07
CA ASP A 831 25.19 -0.88 -2.64
C ASP A 831 24.02 -1.01 -1.64
N ALA A 832 24.19 -0.61 -0.38
CA ALA A 832 23.14 -0.62 0.62
C ALA A 832 22.03 0.42 0.32
N HIS A 833 20.85 0.23 0.92
CA HIS A 833 19.73 1.20 0.98
C HIS A 833 19.15 1.63 -0.38
N CYS A 834 19.46 0.92 -1.46
CA CYS A 834 18.96 1.24 -2.79
C CYS A 834 18.35 0.02 -3.48
N GLU A 835 17.68 0.22 -4.61
CA GLU A 835 17.05 -0.86 -5.37
C GLU A 835 18.08 -1.87 -5.89
N ARG A 836 19.34 -1.45 -6.05
CA ARG A 836 20.36 -2.32 -6.60
C ARG A 836 20.96 -3.32 -5.61
N GLU A 837 20.67 -3.18 -4.32
CA GLU A 837 21.31 -3.87 -3.21
C GLU A 837 21.50 -5.38 -3.46
N TYR A 838 22.73 -5.85 -3.27
CA TYR A 838 23.12 -7.22 -3.59
C TYR A 838 24.37 -7.68 -2.85
N ILE A 839 24.55 -8.99 -2.79
CA ILE A 839 25.83 -9.66 -2.50
C ILE A 839 26.07 -10.74 -3.56
N TYR A 840 27.33 -11.00 -3.92
CA TYR A 840 27.60 -12.11 -4.82
C TYR A 840 27.40 -13.45 -4.11
N VAL A 841 26.82 -14.42 -4.82
CA VAL A 841 26.51 -15.74 -4.24
C VAL A 841 27.78 -16.48 -3.79
N ASP A 842 28.88 -16.36 -4.54
CA ASP A 842 30.16 -16.96 -4.17
C ASP A 842 30.83 -16.24 -2.98
N ASP A 843 30.45 -15.00 -2.70
CA ASP A 843 30.92 -14.26 -1.53
C ASP A 843 30.23 -14.72 -0.23
N LEU A 844 29.01 -15.27 -0.28
CA LEU A 844 28.35 -15.84 0.92
C LEU A 844 29.19 -16.95 1.56
N THR A 845 29.71 -17.88 0.74
CA THR A 845 30.54 -18.99 1.25
C THR A 845 31.89 -18.49 1.77
N LYS A 846 32.47 -17.47 1.11
CA LYS A 846 33.69 -16.80 1.60
C LYS A 846 33.43 -16.06 2.92
N CYS A 847 32.23 -15.50 3.09
CA CYS A 847 31.82 -14.80 4.31
C CYS A 847 31.80 -15.75 5.51
N VAL A 848 31.19 -16.94 5.33
CA VAL A 848 31.20 -18.00 6.35
C VAL A 848 32.63 -18.37 6.74
N ALA A 849 33.50 -18.64 5.76
CA ALA A 849 34.89 -19.00 6.02
C ALA A 849 35.67 -17.87 6.72
N ALA A 850 35.39 -16.62 6.37
CA ALA A 850 36.03 -15.47 7.01
C ALA A 850 35.58 -15.29 8.47
N TYR A 851 34.29 -15.44 8.79
CA TYR A 851 33.82 -15.38 10.18
C TYR A 851 34.37 -16.53 11.03
N GLU A 852 34.49 -17.73 10.45
CA GLU A 852 35.11 -18.90 11.10
C GLU A 852 36.59 -18.63 11.41
N ASP A 853 37.36 -18.15 10.43
CA ASP A 853 38.78 -17.80 10.59
C ASP A 853 38.99 -16.66 11.60
N LEU A 854 38.20 -15.59 11.53
CA LEU A 854 38.27 -14.47 12.47
C LEU A 854 38.04 -14.94 13.90
N ALA A 855 36.97 -15.70 14.16
CA ALA A 855 36.69 -16.21 15.49
C ALA A 855 37.80 -17.17 15.97
N GLY A 856 38.30 -18.04 15.09
CA GLY A 856 39.42 -18.95 15.41
C GLY A 856 40.67 -18.19 15.88
N GLN A 857 41.13 -17.21 15.10
CA GLN A 857 42.30 -16.40 15.44
C GLN A 857 42.15 -15.62 16.76
N LEU A 858 40.93 -15.20 17.10
CA LEU A 858 40.63 -14.49 18.34
C LEU A 858 40.60 -15.44 19.54
N LEU A 859 40.10 -16.66 19.39
CA LEU A 859 40.04 -17.68 20.45
C LEU A 859 41.41 -18.29 20.79
N GLU A 860 42.39 -18.19 19.89
CA GLU A 860 43.78 -18.61 20.13
C GLU A 860 44.58 -17.65 21.02
N ARG A 861 44.00 -16.50 21.40
CA ARG A 861 44.64 -15.43 22.20
C ARG A 861 44.11 -15.36 23.63
#